data_AF-A0A5A8AMQ2-F1
#
_entry.id   AF-A0A5A8AMQ2-F1
#
_cell.length_a   1.000
_cell.length_b   1.000
_cell.length_c   1.000
_cell.angle_alpha   90.00
_cell.angle_beta   90.00
_cell.angle_gamma   90.00
#
_symmetry.space_group_name_H-M   'P 1'
#
loop_
_entity.id
_entity.type
_entity.pdbx_description
1 polymer ?
#
loop_
_entity_poly.entity_id
_entity_poly.type
_entity_poly.pdbx_seq_one_letter_code
_entity_poly.pdbx_strand_id
1 'polypeptide(L)'
;MNLPTITDIKIKNSSGNKNSNTILVSTREFDPNTHRIILRVNNKFYDDLKYHMKDVVIDQGGSRFQLPGMNESLTIYAQLYDYKNDRIICTKKKDFTKILGSWGLALGDSIMSTQNDYFNLFWNSNRKVVKVNGPFDEDGKLQAEVKPGERYYFTAQPNQKLHDVELLSAKWEYQYDDGNPVLFKNHHETIKNGYSAMDCEFHADPRKIKVFAYFRERNENVMVEFGNFGKTEDIDEEIQEAVKPEENVEAKAKENEKKTGKCFCNRNITEDEFKNIFEKLRDSEPTVKRDSKYALLSAKNCKINSIERNIKKLTAEFNTIIDRYKINLCIQKIHLISQVYWESDRFRTSLEYGDGNRYEPGKHPEAETNGNTVIGDGSRYRGRGFMQLTWRNTQIKYLKYAQKNLSNTLVGVKEIEIEKRVNDYQTLISDKLRYSVDSAGWFWSIEGKADFQKKQNKLKYKEILGKTLNEISLFGDKYQERISIIVNGGSEGKEERTKYYSELKKIFNYTKCINNLEISKDKTEPIPDNVQNIAYITFDKNISDERKIIVSKKTLNILNTAARASNSTNVFITSTIRSTRRQAEAMYTNEENSKHISYKAPGQAVINVYKEGKRKKLSKEMIINNVDMEIKKQYKNGKRVSLHCVPDEEYKKLNIIDISYTRGNINAEQFIINLSKNMNVAQIIQPISKKITQKNVKYDTGEAAIHVEIKQ
;
A
#
# COMPACT_ATOMS: atom_id res chain seq x y z
N MET A 1 39.44 -10.02 18.01
CA MET A 1 39.23 -8.56 17.89
C MET A 1 38.15 -8.16 18.87
N ASN A 2 38.36 -7.10 19.66
CA ASN A 2 37.34 -6.59 20.57
C ASN A 2 36.21 -5.96 19.75
N LEU A 3 34.95 -6.35 20.00
CA LEU A 3 33.78 -5.73 19.36
C LEU A 3 33.46 -4.37 20.03
N PRO A 4 32.96 -3.37 19.28
CA PRO A 4 32.47 -2.12 19.86
C PRO A 4 31.44 -2.37 20.95
N THR A 5 31.58 -1.70 22.09
CA THR A 5 30.71 -1.95 23.25
C THR A 5 30.60 -0.75 24.19
N ILE A 6 29.54 -0.72 24.99
CA ILE A 6 29.36 0.20 26.11
C ILE A 6 29.98 -0.45 27.36
N THR A 7 31.03 0.16 27.88
CA THR A 7 31.77 -0.35 29.03
C THR A 7 31.16 0.07 30.34
N ASP A 8 30.57 1.26 30.45
CA ASP A 8 29.96 1.73 31.71
C ASP A 8 28.92 2.85 31.52
N ILE A 9 28.07 3.04 32.52
CA ILE A 9 27.17 4.18 32.68
C ILE A 9 27.38 4.75 34.10
N LYS A 10 27.54 6.06 34.27
CA LYS A 10 27.70 6.72 35.58
C LYS A 10 26.84 7.97 35.66
N ILE A 11 26.50 8.38 36.89
CA ILE A 11 25.91 9.69 37.18
C ILE A 11 26.93 10.48 37.98
N LYS A 12 27.29 11.68 37.51
CA LYS A 12 28.18 12.59 38.22
C LYS A 12 27.38 13.78 38.74
N ASN A 13 27.51 14.05 40.04
CA ASN A 13 27.01 15.29 40.63
C ASN A 13 27.97 16.41 40.24
N SER A 14 27.45 17.54 39.73
CA SER A 14 28.30 18.70 39.44
C SER A 14 28.84 19.27 40.75
N SER A 15 30.15 19.18 40.95
CA SER A 15 30.86 19.82 42.05
C SER A 15 30.91 21.33 41.79
N GLY A 16 29.91 22.08 42.28
CA GLY A 16 29.93 23.55 42.26
C GLY A 16 28.58 24.23 42.06
N ASN A 17 27.55 23.52 41.56
CA ASN A 17 26.20 24.10 41.40
C ASN A 17 25.13 23.06 41.78
N LYS A 18 24.36 23.34 42.83
CA LYS A 18 23.62 22.34 43.63
C LYS A 18 22.46 21.60 42.94
N ASN A 19 22.21 21.76 41.63
CA ASN A 19 20.95 21.30 41.01
C ASN A 19 21.06 20.51 39.69
N SER A 20 22.25 20.12 39.21
CA SER A 20 22.40 19.37 37.94
C SER A 20 23.09 18.01 38.11
N ASN A 21 22.49 16.95 37.55
CA ASN A 21 23.10 15.62 37.43
C ASN A 21 23.50 15.35 35.98
N THR A 22 24.71 14.83 35.77
CA THR A 22 25.24 14.49 34.43
C THR A 22 25.31 12.96 34.27
N ILE A 23 24.80 12.43 33.16
CA ILE A 23 24.95 11.00 32.80
C ILE A 23 26.19 10.85 31.90
N LEU A 24 27.09 9.94 32.29
CA LEU A 24 28.30 9.59 31.55
C LEU A 24 28.16 8.18 31.00
N VAL A 25 28.40 8.01 29.70
CA VAL A 25 28.43 6.68 29.04
C VAL A 25 29.84 6.44 28.53
N SER A 26 30.47 5.36 28.98
CA SER A 26 31.81 4.95 28.54
C SER A 26 31.71 3.85 27.49
N THR A 27 32.56 3.90 26.47
CA THR A 27 32.56 2.96 25.34
C THR A 27 33.97 2.47 25.03
N ARG A 28 34.08 1.34 24.31
CA ARG A 28 35.32 0.82 23.72
C ARG A 28 35.11 0.59 22.23
N GLU A 29 36.13 0.85 21.41
CA GLU A 29 36.09 0.77 19.93
C GLU A 29 34.92 1.57 19.31
N PHE A 30 34.60 2.74 19.88
CA PHE A 30 33.53 3.60 19.36
C PHE A 30 34.02 4.40 18.15
N ASP A 31 33.44 4.14 16.97
CA ASP A 31 33.66 4.95 15.77
C ASP A 31 32.63 6.10 15.69
N PRO A 32 33.03 7.36 15.84
CA PRO A 32 32.13 8.51 15.75
C PRO A 32 31.50 8.69 14.35
N ASN A 33 32.04 8.05 13.32
CA ASN A 33 31.54 8.20 11.95
C ASN A 33 30.43 7.21 11.62
N THR A 34 30.23 6.18 12.44
CA THR A 34 29.26 5.10 12.17
C THR A 34 28.42 4.75 13.38
N HIS A 35 28.89 5.08 14.59
CA HIS A 35 28.21 4.74 15.83
C HIS A 35 27.53 5.95 16.48
N ARG A 36 26.39 5.69 17.14
CA ARG A 36 25.68 6.64 17.99
C ARG A 36 25.27 5.95 19.29
N ILE A 37 25.15 6.72 20.36
CA ILE A 37 24.58 6.22 21.62
C ILE A 37 23.16 6.77 21.77
N ILE A 38 22.23 5.92 22.16
CA ILE A 38 20.84 6.31 22.40
C ILE A 38 20.51 6.04 23.87
N LEU A 39 19.96 7.05 24.56
CA LEU A 39 19.68 6.96 26.00
C LEU A 39 18.17 6.93 26.27
N ARG A 40 17.75 6.00 27.12
CA ARG A 40 16.43 6.02 27.77
C ARG A 40 16.62 6.06 29.27
N VAL A 41 16.02 7.05 29.90
CA VAL A 41 16.01 7.22 31.35
C VAL A 41 14.58 7.06 31.83
N ASN A 42 14.31 5.99 32.58
CA ASN A 42 12.97 5.49 32.91
C ASN A 42 12.09 5.31 31.64
N ASN A 43 11.23 6.28 31.32
CA ASN A 43 10.31 6.27 30.18
C ASN A 43 10.52 7.43 29.20
N LYS A 44 11.61 8.21 29.34
CA LYS A 44 11.95 9.33 28.47
C LYS A 44 13.23 9.04 27.68
N PHE A 45 13.25 9.52 26.44
CA PHE A 45 14.31 9.29 25.47
C PHE A 45 15.13 10.56 25.29
N TYR A 46 16.44 10.40 25.14
CA TYR A 46 17.38 11.49 24.97
C TYR A 46 18.37 11.15 23.86
N ASP A 47 18.56 12.12 22.96
CA ASP A 47 19.52 12.10 21.88
C ASP A 47 20.14 13.47 21.66
N ASP A 48 21.39 13.61 22.04
CA ASP A 48 22.19 14.76 21.60
C ASP A 48 23.66 14.36 21.54
N LEU A 49 24.01 13.52 20.57
CA LEU A 49 25.39 13.05 20.42
C LEU A 49 25.90 13.30 19.00
N LYS A 50 26.05 14.59 18.67
CA LYS A 50 27.06 15.04 17.72
C LYS A 50 28.40 15.16 18.47
N TYR A 51 29.28 14.20 18.22
CA TYR A 51 30.73 14.15 18.54
C TYR A 51 31.20 13.92 19.99
N HIS A 52 32.45 13.44 20.06
CA HIS A 52 33.21 12.84 21.16
C HIS A 52 33.05 13.47 22.55
N MET A 53 32.89 12.61 23.57
CA MET A 53 32.77 12.92 25.00
C MET A 53 31.94 14.19 25.29
N LYS A 54 30.62 14.06 25.24
CA LYS A 54 29.73 15.11 25.71
C LYS A 54 29.21 14.74 27.10
N ASP A 55 29.59 15.53 28.09
CA ASP A 55 28.85 15.63 29.35
C ASP A 55 27.40 15.98 29.01
N VAL A 56 26.44 15.11 29.31
CA VAL A 56 25.02 15.50 29.25
C VAL A 56 24.73 16.36 30.48
N VAL A 57 25.08 17.65 30.41
CA VAL A 57 24.75 18.62 31.45
C VAL A 57 23.29 19.01 31.28
N ILE A 58 22.43 18.56 32.19
CA ILE A 58 21.05 19.02 32.30
C ILE A 58 21.08 20.35 33.07
N ASP A 59 21.21 21.48 32.36
CA ASP A 59 21.07 22.82 32.95
C ASP A 59 19.95 23.64 32.29
N GLN A 60 19.30 24.47 33.10
CA GLN A 60 18.09 25.22 32.75
C GLN A 60 18.45 26.58 32.12
N GLY A 61 18.24 26.70 30.81
CA GLY A 61 18.29 28.00 30.14
C GLY A 61 17.85 27.91 28.69
N GLY A 62 16.55 28.06 28.45
CA GLY A 62 15.95 28.01 27.10
C GLY A 62 14.99 26.84 26.90
N SER A 63 13.89 26.83 27.65
CA SER A 63 12.73 25.92 27.54
C SER A 63 12.95 24.40 27.81
N ARG A 64 12.57 24.01 29.04
CA ARG A 64 12.16 22.65 29.52
C ARG A 64 13.34 21.65 29.59
N PHE A 65 13.71 21.12 30.76
CA PHE A 65 13.00 20.05 31.46
C PHE A 65 13.42 19.98 32.94
N GLN A 66 12.45 19.89 33.86
CA GLN A 66 12.66 19.32 35.21
C GLN A 66 12.69 17.79 35.08
N LEU A 67 13.70 17.13 35.68
CA LEU A 67 13.56 15.71 36.05
C LEU A 67 12.34 15.63 36.97
N PRO A 68 11.31 14.83 36.64
CA PRO A 68 10.12 14.71 37.47
C PRO A 68 10.53 14.33 38.91
N GLY A 69 9.77 14.84 39.88
CA GLY A 69 9.96 14.63 41.32
C GLY A 69 10.44 13.21 41.66
N MET A 70 11.44 13.17 42.54
CA MET A 70 12.32 12.03 42.78
C MET A 70 11.57 10.74 43.13
N ASN A 71 11.66 9.75 42.25
CA ASN A 71 11.63 8.35 42.68
C ASN A 71 13.00 8.02 43.30
N GLU A 72 13.03 7.17 44.33
CA GLU A 72 14.26 6.69 44.99
C GLU A 72 15.14 5.83 44.07
N SER A 73 14.67 5.50 42.86
CA SER A 73 15.35 4.68 41.86
C SER A 73 15.25 5.23 40.43
N LEU A 74 16.26 4.95 39.62
CA LEU A 74 16.42 5.39 38.23
C LEU A 74 17.00 4.26 37.39
N THR A 75 16.35 3.91 36.29
CA THR A 75 16.88 2.95 35.31
C THR A 75 17.33 3.68 34.05
N ILE A 76 18.58 3.45 33.64
CA ILE A 76 19.15 3.98 32.40
C ILE A 76 19.45 2.84 31.44
N TYR A 77 18.97 2.97 30.20
CA TYR A 77 19.38 2.14 29.08
C TYR A 77 20.23 2.99 28.13
N ALA A 78 21.42 2.50 27.79
CA ALA A 78 22.28 3.06 26.75
C ALA A 78 22.42 2.02 25.63
N GLN A 79 22.14 2.41 24.39
CA GLN A 79 22.33 1.56 23.21
C GLN A 79 23.41 2.10 22.31
N LEU A 80 24.33 1.25 21.89
CA LEU A 80 25.31 1.55 20.85
C LEU A 80 24.75 1.08 19.51
N TYR A 81 24.52 2.03 18.61
CA TYR A 81 23.85 1.80 17.35
C TYR A 81 24.77 2.16 16.17
N ASP A 82 24.90 1.23 15.22
CA ASP A 82 25.61 1.36 13.95
C ASP A 82 24.60 1.80 12.89
N TYR A 83 24.56 3.10 12.62
CA TYR A 83 23.53 3.67 11.76
C TYR A 83 23.74 3.40 10.28
N LYS A 84 24.98 3.16 9.86
CA LYS A 84 25.29 2.81 8.47
C LYS A 84 24.80 1.39 8.14
N ASN A 85 24.96 0.46 9.06
CA ASN A 85 24.53 -0.93 8.87
C ASN A 85 23.13 -1.23 9.42
N ASP A 86 22.42 -0.21 9.89
CA ASP A 86 21.10 -0.30 10.50
C ASP A 86 20.97 -1.36 11.61
N ARG A 87 21.93 -1.41 12.55
CA ARG A 87 21.95 -2.43 13.61
C ARG A 87 22.36 -1.90 14.98
N ILE A 88 21.78 -2.46 16.03
CA ILE A 88 22.26 -2.26 17.40
C ILE A 88 23.45 -3.17 17.64
N ILE A 89 24.57 -2.59 18.07
CA ILE A 89 25.78 -3.34 18.43
C ILE A 89 25.64 -3.91 19.84
N CYS A 90 25.25 -3.09 20.81
CA CYS A 90 25.04 -3.54 22.18
C CYS A 90 24.06 -2.64 22.94
N THR A 91 23.45 -3.16 23.99
CA THR A 91 22.64 -2.39 24.95
C THR A 91 23.17 -2.62 26.36
N LYS A 92 23.37 -1.56 27.13
CA LYS A 92 23.69 -1.63 28.56
C LYS A 92 22.57 -1.02 29.37
N LYS A 93 22.07 -1.76 30.36
CA LYS A 93 21.12 -1.28 31.36
C LYS A 93 21.89 -1.02 32.65
N LYS A 94 21.55 0.06 33.36
CA LYS A 94 22.07 0.33 34.69
C LYS A 94 21.03 0.98 35.59
N ASP A 95 20.89 0.42 36.79
CA ASP A 95 19.94 0.87 37.79
C ASP A 95 20.68 1.65 38.89
N PHE A 96 20.15 2.82 39.26
CA PHE A 96 20.69 3.71 40.27
C PHE A 96 19.65 3.95 41.36
N THR A 97 20.09 4.11 42.60
CA THR A 97 19.25 4.51 43.74
C THR A 97 19.79 5.79 44.35
N LYS A 98 18.90 6.64 44.85
CA LYS A 98 19.30 7.91 45.47
C LYS A 98 19.52 7.70 46.97
N ILE A 99 20.75 7.92 47.45
CA ILE A 99 21.14 7.79 48.86
C ILE A 99 21.77 9.11 49.32
N LEU A 100 21.22 9.72 50.38
CA LEU A 100 21.77 10.94 51.01
C LEU A 100 22.12 12.05 50.00
N GLY A 101 21.25 12.29 49.01
CA GLY A 101 21.45 13.35 48.01
C GLY A 101 22.35 12.97 46.83
N SER A 102 22.99 11.80 46.84
CA SER A 102 23.84 11.29 45.75
C SER A 102 23.27 10.01 45.12
N TRP A 103 23.57 9.78 43.85
CA TRP A 103 23.18 8.54 43.17
C TRP A 103 24.22 7.45 43.43
N GLY A 104 23.78 6.33 44.02
CA GLY A 104 24.55 5.10 44.22
C GLY A 104 24.09 3.99 43.26
N LEU A 105 24.87 2.90 43.19
CA LEU A 105 24.50 1.71 42.44
C LEU A 105 23.41 0.92 43.17
N ALA A 106 22.37 0.49 42.45
CA ALA A 106 21.42 -0.49 42.96
C ALA A 106 22.02 -1.90 42.85
N LEU A 107 21.70 -2.81 43.78
CA LEU A 107 22.11 -4.22 43.71
C LEU A 107 21.54 -4.88 42.43
N GLY A 108 22.37 -5.09 41.39
CA GLY A 108 21.96 -5.86 40.19
C GLY A 108 22.50 -5.40 38.83
N ASP A 109 23.77 -4.99 38.71
CA ASP A 109 24.38 -4.70 37.40
C ASP A 109 24.28 -5.94 36.48
N SER A 110 23.54 -5.82 35.38
CA SER A 110 23.36 -6.89 34.41
C SER A 110 23.69 -6.41 33.00
N ILE A 111 24.69 -7.05 32.38
CA ILE A 111 24.95 -6.93 30.95
C ILE A 111 23.91 -7.81 30.25
N MET A 112 22.96 -7.20 29.55
CA MET A 112 21.94 -7.95 28.82
C MET A 112 22.46 -8.29 27.41
N SER A 113 22.34 -9.56 27.02
CA SER A 113 22.75 -10.03 25.70
C SER A 113 21.81 -9.55 24.58
N THR A 114 22.34 -9.57 23.36
CA THR A 114 21.78 -9.03 22.11
C THR A 114 20.56 -9.82 21.61
N GLN A 115 19.41 -9.73 22.31
CA GLN A 115 18.14 -10.19 21.76
C GLN A 115 17.42 -9.07 21.00
N ASN A 116 16.86 -9.44 19.83
CA ASN A 116 16.10 -8.59 18.92
C ASN A 116 14.93 -7.84 19.59
N ASP A 117 14.45 -8.29 20.74
CA ASP A 117 13.31 -7.67 21.42
C ASP A 117 13.61 -6.23 21.89
N TYR A 118 14.88 -5.92 22.16
CA TYR A 118 15.33 -4.56 22.52
C TYR A 118 15.53 -3.62 21.33
N PHE A 119 15.48 -4.14 20.09
CA PHE A 119 15.48 -3.35 18.86
C PHE A 119 14.33 -2.34 18.85
N ASN A 120 13.18 -2.69 19.42
CA ASN A 120 11.97 -1.88 19.35
C ASN A 120 11.90 -0.72 20.35
N LEU A 121 12.88 -0.57 21.25
CA LEU A 121 12.80 0.48 22.27
C LEU A 121 13.02 1.88 21.71
N PHE A 122 13.78 2.01 20.62
CA PHE A 122 14.17 3.29 20.02
C PHE A 122 13.92 3.35 18.51
N TRP A 123 13.50 2.23 17.90
CA TRP A 123 13.50 2.07 16.44
C TRP A 123 12.09 2.05 15.87
N ASN A 124 11.78 3.00 15.00
CA ASN A 124 10.51 3.00 14.29
C ASN A 124 10.54 1.97 13.14
N SER A 125 9.98 0.79 13.39
CA SER A 125 10.04 -0.34 12.46
C SER A 125 9.34 -0.12 11.11
N ASN A 126 8.55 0.96 10.98
CA ASN A 126 7.81 1.32 9.76
C ASN A 126 8.34 2.57 9.05
N ARG A 127 9.57 3.03 9.34
CA ARG A 127 10.12 4.19 8.63
C ARG A 127 10.36 3.92 7.15
N LYS A 128 9.91 4.84 6.31
CA LYS A 128 10.08 4.82 4.85
C LYS A 128 10.41 6.21 4.38
N VAL A 129 11.23 6.32 3.35
CA VAL A 129 11.32 7.55 2.57
C VAL A 129 10.09 7.61 1.67
N VAL A 130 9.37 8.72 1.70
CA VAL A 130 8.18 8.95 0.87
C VAL A 130 8.48 9.87 -0.31
N LYS A 131 9.55 10.66 -0.20
CA LYS A 131 9.97 11.59 -1.25
C LYS A 131 11.47 11.88 -1.13
N VAL A 132 12.14 11.95 -2.28
CA VAL A 132 13.47 12.54 -2.42
C VAL A 132 13.29 13.95 -3.00
N ASN A 133 13.90 14.96 -2.40
CA ASN A 133 13.88 16.33 -2.91
C ASN A 133 15.31 16.77 -3.29
N GLY A 134 15.42 17.65 -4.29
CA GLY A 134 16.67 18.12 -4.88
C GLY A 134 16.66 17.93 -6.41
N PRO A 135 17.77 18.17 -7.10
CA PRO A 135 19.02 18.72 -6.58
C PRO A 135 18.85 20.16 -6.10
N PHE A 136 19.39 20.48 -4.93
CA PHE A 136 19.49 21.86 -4.44
C PHE A 136 20.94 22.33 -4.55
N ASP A 137 21.15 23.60 -4.92
CA ASP A 137 22.46 24.25 -4.81
C ASP A 137 22.81 24.60 -3.36
N GLU A 138 23.98 25.20 -3.14
CA GLU A 138 24.44 25.59 -1.80
C GLU A 138 23.52 26.61 -1.10
N ASP A 139 22.80 27.43 -1.87
CA ASP A 139 21.83 28.42 -1.37
C ASP A 139 20.45 27.80 -1.08
N GLY A 140 20.26 26.51 -1.36
CA GLY A 140 19.02 25.76 -1.12
C GLY A 140 17.95 25.96 -2.20
N LYS A 141 18.32 26.51 -3.36
CA LYS A 141 17.42 26.68 -4.51
C LYS A 141 17.39 25.40 -5.35
N LEU A 142 16.20 25.00 -5.77
CA LEU A 142 15.98 23.81 -6.58
C LEU A 142 16.52 24.02 -8.00
N GLN A 143 17.33 23.07 -8.47
CA GLN A 143 17.91 23.06 -9.80
C GLN A 143 17.23 21.99 -10.66
N ALA A 144 16.89 22.34 -11.90
CA ALA A 144 16.31 21.39 -12.86
C ALA A 144 17.40 20.54 -13.56
N GLU A 145 18.64 21.04 -13.55
CA GLU A 145 19.79 20.48 -14.22
C GLU A 145 21.02 20.64 -13.31
N VAL A 146 21.95 19.69 -13.41
CA VAL A 146 23.23 19.75 -12.68
C VAL A 146 24.37 19.98 -13.66
N LYS A 147 25.49 20.51 -13.17
CA LYS A 147 26.74 20.62 -13.93
C LYS A 147 27.80 19.66 -13.38
N PRO A 148 28.63 19.07 -14.23
CA PRO A 148 29.74 18.23 -13.77
C PRO A 148 30.69 19.08 -12.91
N GLY A 149 31.11 18.55 -11.76
CA GLY A 149 32.02 19.26 -10.85
C GLY A 149 31.36 20.25 -9.87
N GLU A 150 30.06 20.55 -10.01
CA GLU A 150 29.33 21.37 -9.03
C GLU A 150 28.73 20.50 -7.91
N ARG A 151 28.62 21.07 -6.70
CA ARG A 151 28.05 20.38 -5.53
C ARG A 151 26.56 20.65 -5.43
N TYR A 152 25.82 19.58 -5.17
CA TYR A 152 24.39 19.64 -4.90
C TYR A 152 24.04 18.81 -3.67
N TYR A 153 22.88 19.11 -3.09
CA TYR A 153 22.34 18.29 -2.02
C TYR A 153 20.92 17.83 -2.26
N PHE A 154 20.59 16.70 -1.63
CA PHE A 154 19.29 16.06 -1.69
C PHE A 154 18.77 15.82 -0.28
N THR A 155 17.45 15.78 -0.11
CA THR A 155 16.83 15.45 1.19
C THR A 155 15.83 14.31 1.07
N ALA A 156 15.88 13.36 2.01
CA ALA A 156 14.99 12.23 2.10
C ALA A 156 13.90 12.51 3.14
N GLN A 157 12.67 12.70 2.66
CA GLN A 157 11.52 12.96 3.51
C GLN A 157 10.96 11.65 4.07
N PRO A 158 10.90 11.48 5.41
CA PRO A 158 10.33 10.29 6.03
C PRO A 158 8.79 10.32 6.02
N ASN A 159 8.17 9.15 6.13
CA ASN A 159 6.72 8.98 6.29
C ASN A 159 6.14 9.47 7.63
N GLN A 160 7.01 9.86 8.56
CA GLN A 160 6.66 10.29 9.91
C GLN A 160 7.82 11.09 10.52
N LYS A 161 7.59 11.74 11.65
CA LYS A 161 8.68 12.36 12.40
C LYS A 161 9.59 11.26 12.94
N LEU A 162 10.86 11.31 12.55
CA LEU A 162 11.91 10.42 13.02
C LEU A 162 12.91 11.21 13.82
N HIS A 163 13.66 10.48 14.63
CA HIS A 163 14.77 11.04 15.37
C HIS A 163 16.00 11.18 14.45
N ASP A 164 16.89 12.11 14.77
CA ASP A 164 18.10 12.39 14.00
C ASP A 164 18.94 11.15 13.66
N VAL A 165 19.10 10.22 14.60
CA VAL A 165 19.82 8.96 14.36
C VAL A 165 19.14 8.05 13.34
N GLU A 166 17.80 8.05 13.31
CA GLU A 166 17.02 7.28 12.35
C GLU A 166 17.05 7.93 10.97
N LEU A 167 17.07 9.26 10.91
CA LEU A 167 17.23 10.01 9.66
C LEU A 167 18.59 9.72 9.01
N LEU A 168 19.65 9.70 9.81
CA LEU A 168 21.00 9.39 9.32
C LEU A 168 21.16 7.94 8.84
N SER A 169 20.24 7.03 9.18
CA SER A 169 20.27 5.65 8.67
C SER A 169 19.76 5.53 7.22
N ALA A 170 19.45 6.63 6.54
CA ALA A 170 19.01 6.62 5.15
C ALA A 170 20.18 6.26 4.23
N LYS A 171 19.96 5.31 3.32
CA LYS A 171 20.89 4.91 2.27
C LYS A 171 20.59 5.69 1.01
N TRP A 172 21.64 6.09 0.31
CA TRP A 172 21.57 6.90 -0.90
C TRP A 172 22.22 6.17 -2.08
N GLU A 173 21.55 6.17 -3.22
CA GLU A 173 22.04 5.60 -4.47
C GLU A 173 21.79 6.57 -5.62
N TYR A 174 22.63 6.54 -6.64
CA TYR A 174 22.37 7.19 -7.91
C TYR A 174 22.45 6.20 -9.06
N GLN A 175 21.77 6.52 -10.15
CA GLN A 175 21.81 5.75 -11.39
C GLN A 175 22.00 6.72 -12.55
N TYR A 176 22.98 6.45 -13.39
CA TYR A 176 23.19 7.16 -14.64
C TYR A 176 22.48 6.43 -15.78
N ASP A 177 21.67 7.18 -16.53
CA ASP A 177 20.88 6.69 -17.66
C ASP A 177 20.15 5.38 -17.33
N ASP A 178 20.41 4.32 -18.09
CA ASP A 178 19.88 2.96 -17.87
C ASP A 178 20.92 2.01 -17.22
N GLY A 179 21.98 2.57 -16.62
CA GLY A 179 23.02 1.82 -15.93
C GLY A 179 22.56 1.17 -14.62
N ASN A 180 23.44 0.43 -13.94
CA ASN A 180 23.12 -0.10 -12.62
C ASN A 180 23.18 1.01 -11.56
N PRO A 181 22.25 1.05 -10.58
CA PRO A 181 22.34 1.95 -9.44
C PRO A 181 23.63 1.70 -8.63
N VAL A 182 24.27 2.78 -8.22
CA VAL A 182 25.53 2.81 -7.47
C VAL A 182 25.29 3.49 -6.13
N LEU A 183 25.76 2.85 -5.05
CA LEU A 183 25.74 3.44 -3.72
C LEU A 183 26.69 4.64 -3.67
N PHE A 184 26.25 5.77 -3.11
CA PHE A 184 27.16 6.86 -2.81
C PHE A 184 28.21 6.40 -1.79
N LYS A 185 29.49 6.55 -2.12
CA LYS A 185 30.62 6.17 -1.26
C LYS A 185 31.33 7.37 -0.63
N ASN A 186 31.26 8.54 -1.26
CA ASN A 186 31.97 9.78 -0.88
C ASN A 186 30.99 10.93 -0.62
N HIS A 187 29.91 10.69 0.12
CA HIS A 187 28.93 11.72 0.45
C HIS A 187 29.00 12.15 1.92
N HIS A 188 28.58 13.38 2.19
CA HIS A 188 28.41 13.88 3.56
C HIS A 188 26.94 13.81 3.94
N GLU A 189 26.62 13.13 5.05
CA GLU A 189 25.25 12.98 5.55
C GLU A 189 25.01 13.96 6.69
N THR A 190 24.04 14.85 6.50
CA THR A 190 23.63 15.83 7.50
C THR A 190 22.12 15.73 7.73
N ILE A 191 21.62 16.57 8.65
CA ILE A 191 20.19 16.72 8.87
C ILE A 191 19.84 18.17 8.57
N LYS A 192 19.01 18.38 7.54
CA LYS A 192 18.52 19.69 7.13
C LYS A 192 17.00 19.70 7.28
N ASN A 193 16.47 20.63 8.06
CA ASN A 193 15.01 20.80 8.28
C ASN A 193 14.27 19.51 8.70
N GLY A 194 14.92 18.67 9.51
CA GLY A 194 14.34 17.41 10.00
C GLY A 194 14.29 16.27 8.96
N TYR A 195 15.05 16.38 7.87
CA TYR A 195 15.25 15.34 6.87
C TYR A 195 16.71 14.92 6.80
N SER A 196 16.93 13.65 6.45
CA SER A 196 18.26 13.19 6.06
C SER A 196 18.69 13.94 4.82
N ALA A 197 19.86 14.56 4.83
CA ALA A 197 20.40 15.31 3.72
C ALA A 197 21.73 14.69 3.28
N MET A 198 21.91 14.55 1.97
CA MET A 198 23.12 14.03 1.37
C MET A 198 23.68 15.07 0.43
N ASP A 199 24.95 15.45 0.60
CA ASP A 199 25.68 16.34 -0.31
C ASP A 199 26.57 15.49 -1.24
N CYS A 200 26.56 15.77 -2.55
CA CYS A 200 27.35 15.04 -3.55
C CYS A 200 27.82 15.92 -4.72
N GLU A 201 28.71 15.36 -5.53
CA GLU A 201 29.19 15.89 -6.81
C GLU A 201 29.07 14.77 -7.86
N PHE A 202 28.74 15.12 -9.10
CA PHE A 202 28.70 14.17 -10.21
C PHE A 202 29.91 14.36 -11.13
N HIS A 203 30.66 13.27 -11.35
CA HIS A 203 31.96 13.29 -12.05
C HIS A 203 31.91 12.83 -13.52
N ALA A 204 30.74 12.52 -14.06
CA ALA A 204 30.56 12.01 -15.43
C ALA A 204 29.47 12.81 -16.14
N ASP A 205 29.41 12.70 -17.48
CA ASP A 205 28.45 13.42 -18.34
C ASP A 205 27.31 12.51 -18.87
N PRO A 206 26.47 11.88 -18.00
CA PRO A 206 25.29 11.14 -18.43
C PRO A 206 24.14 12.09 -18.74
N ARG A 207 23.22 11.67 -19.62
CA ARG A 207 22.09 12.52 -20.03
C ARG A 207 21.00 12.57 -18.96
N LYS A 208 20.87 11.53 -18.15
CA LYS A 208 19.89 11.42 -17.07
C LYS A 208 20.52 10.87 -15.80
N ILE A 209 20.17 11.48 -14.67
CA ILE A 209 20.62 11.05 -13.36
C ILE A 209 19.37 10.81 -12.50
N LYS A 210 19.27 9.63 -11.88
CA LYS A 210 18.26 9.32 -10.87
C LYS A 210 18.93 9.21 -9.51
N VAL A 211 18.35 9.82 -8.49
CA VAL A 211 18.81 9.73 -7.10
C VAL A 211 17.73 9.12 -6.22
N PHE A 212 18.10 8.08 -5.49
CA PHE A 212 17.23 7.31 -4.61
C PHE A 212 17.66 7.50 -3.16
N ALA A 213 16.68 7.46 -2.25
CA ALA A 213 16.94 7.37 -0.82
C ALA A 213 15.98 6.38 -0.15
N TYR A 214 16.47 5.59 0.80
CA TYR A 214 15.66 4.59 1.49
C TYR A 214 16.27 4.17 2.83
N PHE A 215 15.46 3.75 3.80
CA PHE A 215 15.98 3.26 5.08
C PHE A 215 16.32 1.76 5.07
N ARG A 216 15.49 0.93 4.42
CA ARG A 216 15.64 -0.53 4.39
C ARG A 216 15.77 -1.05 2.97
N GLU A 217 14.71 -0.88 2.20
CA GLU A 217 14.61 -1.33 0.82
C GLU A 217 14.31 -0.14 -0.11
N ARG A 218 14.99 -0.11 -1.26
CA ARG A 218 14.79 0.88 -2.30
C ARG A 218 13.38 0.77 -2.88
N ASN A 219 12.75 1.92 -3.14
CA ASN A 219 11.50 2.00 -3.89
C ASN A 219 11.77 2.79 -5.17
N GLU A 220 11.57 2.15 -6.33
CA GLU A 220 11.80 2.75 -7.65
C GLU A 220 10.94 3.99 -7.91
N ASN A 221 9.83 4.15 -7.19
CA ASN A 221 8.95 5.33 -7.32
C ASN A 221 9.32 6.48 -6.36
N VAL A 222 10.32 6.29 -5.49
CA VAL A 222 10.78 7.29 -4.52
C VAL A 222 12.20 7.70 -4.89
N MET A 223 12.26 8.54 -5.93
CA MET A 223 13.50 9.06 -6.51
C MET A 223 13.26 10.44 -7.10
N VAL A 224 14.34 11.13 -7.45
CA VAL A 224 14.30 12.31 -8.33
C VAL A 224 15.13 12.06 -9.58
N GLU A 225 14.63 12.50 -10.73
CA GLU A 225 15.29 12.40 -12.04
C GLU A 225 15.56 13.82 -12.56
N PHE A 226 16.77 14.06 -13.06
CA PHE A 226 17.20 15.34 -13.63
C PHE A 226 18.28 15.11 -14.71
N GLY A 227 18.53 16.15 -15.52
CA GLY A 227 19.50 16.14 -16.61
C GLY A 227 20.81 16.85 -16.27
N ASN A 228 21.78 16.73 -17.17
CA ASN A 228 23.09 17.35 -17.07
C ASN A 228 23.34 18.29 -18.28
N PHE A 229 24.00 19.43 -18.06
CA PHE A 229 24.44 20.35 -19.11
C PHE A 229 25.68 19.76 -19.79
N GLY A 230 25.48 18.94 -20.82
CA GLY A 230 26.60 18.41 -21.61
C GLY A 230 27.36 19.55 -22.30
N LYS A 231 28.70 19.52 -22.24
CA LYS A 231 29.52 20.33 -23.15
C LYS A 231 29.21 19.93 -24.59
N THR A 232 28.79 20.88 -25.39
CA THR A 232 28.74 20.79 -26.85
C THR A 232 30.16 20.68 -27.39
N GLU A 233 30.51 19.53 -27.98
CA GLU A 233 31.56 19.41 -28.99
C GLU A 233 30.98 18.68 -30.21
N ASP A 234 30.78 19.47 -31.25
CA ASP A 234 30.86 19.24 -32.71
C ASP A 234 30.32 17.94 -33.31
N ILE A 235 29.13 18.05 -33.95
CA ILE A 235 28.93 17.57 -35.33
C ILE A 235 28.12 18.63 -36.09
N ASP A 236 28.77 19.20 -37.10
CA ASP A 236 28.25 20.13 -38.08
C ASP A 236 27.13 19.56 -38.96
N GLU A 237 26.20 20.48 -39.26
CA GLU A 237 25.50 20.76 -40.52
C GLU A 237 24.54 19.77 -41.20
N GLU A 238 23.45 20.40 -41.69
CA GLU A 238 22.32 19.94 -42.51
C GLU A 238 21.26 19.09 -41.76
N ILE A 239 20.06 19.59 -41.43
CA ILE A 239 19.16 20.48 -42.17
C ILE A 239 18.37 21.35 -41.19
N GLN A 240 18.49 22.67 -41.39
CA GLN A 240 17.51 23.67 -40.97
C GLN A 240 16.26 23.58 -41.84
N GLU A 241 15.09 23.68 -41.21
CA GLU A 241 13.78 24.19 -41.68
C GLU A 241 12.69 23.36 -40.97
N ALA A 242 11.75 23.87 -40.20
CA ALA A 242 11.27 25.20 -39.86
C ALA A 242 10.71 25.08 -38.41
N VAL A 243 10.64 26.10 -37.56
CA VAL A 243 9.59 27.13 -37.53
C VAL A 243 9.92 28.01 -36.31
N LYS A 244 9.96 29.35 -36.49
CA LYS A 244 10.02 30.31 -35.37
C LYS A 244 8.71 30.30 -34.56
N PRO A 245 8.76 30.54 -33.23
CA PRO A 245 7.57 30.59 -32.40
C PRO A 245 6.84 31.94 -32.56
N GLU A 246 5.57 31.89 -32.94
CA GLU A 246 4.62 32.98 -32.67
C GLU A 246 3.61 32.53 -31.60
N GLU A 247 3.36 33.48 -30.71
CA GLU A 247 2.41 33.56 -29.61
C GLU A 247 1.11 32.76 -29.80
N ASN A 248 0.87 31.76 -28.92
CA ASN A 248 -0.46 31.42 -28.35
C ASN A 248 -0.47 30.14 -27.47
N VAL A 249 0.54 29.91 -26.63
CA VAL A 249 0.53 28.75 -25.72
C VAL A 249 -0.28 29.02 -24.44
N GLU A 250 -0.33 30.26 -23.95
CA GLU A 250 -1.05 30.59 -22.72
C GLU A 250 -2.59 30.54 -22.84
N ALA A 251 -3.15 30.76 -24.04
CA ALA A 251 -4.60 30.67 -24.24
C ALA A 251 -5.09 29.21 -24.33
N LYS A 252 -4.31 28.31 -24.96
CA LYS A 252 -4.64 26.87 -25.07
C LYS A 252 -4.35 26.08 -23.80
N ALA A 253 -3.39 26.52 -22.97
CA ALA A 253 -3.16 25.95 -21.65
C ALA A 253 -4.33 26.22 -20.68
N LYS A 254 -4.96 27.41 -20.77
CA LYS A 254 -6.14 27.75 -19.95
C LYS A 254 -7.45 27.09 -20.40
N GLU A 255 -7.52 26.61 -21.64
CA GLU A 255 -8.70 25.87 -22.13
C GLU A 255 -8.61 24.37 -21.84
N ASN A 256 -7.40 23.78 -21.85
CA ASN A 256 -7.18 22.37 -21.47
C ASN A 256 -7.13 22.10 -19.96
N GLU A 257 -7.03 23.12 -19.10
CA GLU A 257 -7.29 22.99 -17.65
C GLU A 257 -8.79 22.90 -17.31
N LYS A 258 -9.68 23.12 -18.27
CA LYS A 258 -11.13 22.98 -18.10
C LYS A 258 -11.68 21.77 -18.84
N LYS A 259 -11.32 20.53 -18.43
CA LYS A 259 -12.19 19.31 -18.55
C LYS A 259 -11.60 18.00 -17.98
N THR A 260 -10.87 18.02 -16.86
CA THR A 260 -10.56 16.79 -16.08
C THR A 260 -11.30 16.83 -14.74
N GLY A 261 -12.20 15.87 -14.49
CA GLY A 261 -13.12 15.94 -13.34
C GLY A 261 -12.44 15.73 -11.98
N LYS A 262 -12.62 16.72 -11.08
CA LYS A 262 -12.23 16.79 -9.65
C LYS A 262 -12.84 15.70 -8.73
N CYS A 263 -12.83 14.42 -9.10
CA CYS A 263 -13.47 13.36 -8.30
C CYS A 263 -12.50 12.65 -7.32
N PHE A 264 -13.05 11.80 -6.46
CA PHE A 264 -12.31 11.01 -5.45
C PHE A 264 -11.85 9.63 -5.94
N CYS A 265 -12.02 9.31 -7.22
CA CYS A 265 -11.64 7.99 -7.75
C CYS A 265 -10.12 7.81 -7.78
N ASN A 266 -9.67 6.58 -7.47
CA ASN A 266 -8.30 6.08 -7.61
C ASN A 266 -7.23 6.94 -6.91
N ARG A 267 -7.61 7.64 -5.84
CA ARG A 267 -6.70 8.41 -4.99
C ARG A 267 -7.14 8.40 -3.54
N ASN A 268 -6.23 8.79 -2.67
CA ASN A 268 -6.53 9.02 -1.26
C ASN A 268 -7.36 10.31 -1.07
N ILE A 269 -8.18 10.32 -0.02
CA ILE A 269 -8.93 11.49 0.44
C ILE A 269 -7.98 12.31 1.32
N THR A 270 -7.82 13.60 1.04
CA THR A 270 -7.00 14.48 1.88
C THR A 270 -7.70 14.78 3.21
N GLU A 271 -6.96 15.27 4.19
CA GLU A 271 -7.51 15.63 5.51
C GLU A 271 -8.65 16.66 5.39
N ASP A 272 -8.45 17.72 4.61
CA ASP A 272 -9.44 18.77 4.40
C ASP A 272 -10.69 18.27 3.67
N GLU A 273 -10.51 17.40 2.69
CA GLU A 273 -11.63 16.79 1.98
C GLU A 273 -12.47 15.88 2.89
N PHE A 274 -11.81 15.06 3.72
CA PHE A 274 -12.51 14.20 4.67
C PHE A 274 -13.18 15.04 5.77
N LYS A 275 -12.52 16.10 6.24
CA LYS A 275 -13.11 17.09 7.15
C LYS A 275 -14.42 17.65 6.57
N ASN A 276 -14.37 18.13 5.33
CA ASN A 276 -15.55 18.66 4.65
C ASN A 276 -16.65 17.59 4.45
N ILE A 277 -16.29 16.33 4.14
CA ILE A 277 -17.25 15.23 4.08
C ILE A 277 -17.96 15.03 5.43
N PHE A 278 -17.18 14.96 6.51
CA PHE A 278 -17.70 14.77 7.86
C PHE A 278 -18.57 15.95 8.32
N GLU A 279 -18.11 17.18 8.12
CA GLU A 279 -18.83 18.38 8.53
C GLU A 279 -20.17 18.50 7.77
N LYS A 280 -20.19 18.26 6.46
CA LYS A 280 -21.44 18.28 5.68
C LYS A 280 -22.43 17.17 6.07
N LEU A 281 -21.93 15.97 6.33
CA LEU A 281 -22.77 14.90 6.88
C LEU A 281 -23.33 15.27 8.25
N ARG A 282 -22.53 15.89 9.12
CA ARG A 282 -22.99 16.38 10.42
C ARG A 282 -24.02 17.51 10.28
N ASP A 283 -23.81 18.42 9.34
CA ASP A 283 -24.70 19.54 9.06
C ASP A 283 -26.08 19.08 8.56
N SER A 284 -26.13 17.96 7.85
CA SER A 284 -27.39 17.31 7.46
C SER A 284 -28.19 16.71 8.62
N GLU A 285 -27.63 16.67 9.84
CA GLU A 285 -28.22 16.10 11.06
C GLU A 285 -28.29 17.18 12.19
N PRO A 286 -29.24 18.13 12.12
CA PRO A 286 -29.28 19.28 13.04
C PRO A 286 -29.30 18.89 14.53
N THR A 287 -30.05 17.84 14.89
CA THR A 287 -30.10 17.31 16.26
C THR A 287 -28.73 16.85 16.73
N VAL A 288 -28.04 16.01 15.93
CA VAL A 288 -26.74 15.47 16.31
C VAL A 288 -25.66 16.55 16.32
N LYS A 289 -25.74 17.53 15.39
CA LYS A 289 -24.87 18.72 15.38
C LYS A 289 -25.05 19.57 16.62
N ARG A 290 -26.28 19.79 17.09
CA ARG A 290 -26.53 20.50 18.34
C ARG A 290 -25.90 19.78 19.52
N ASP A 291 -26.03 18.46 19.58
CA ASP A 291 -25.58 17.66 20.73
C ASP A 291 -24.06 17.49 20.80
N SER A 292 -23.38 17.34 19.66
CA SER A 292 -21.97 16.96 19.60
C SER A 292 -21.09 17.87 18.74
N LYS A 293 -21.66 18.87 18.07
CA LYS A 293 -20.98 19.73 17.09
C LYS A 293 -20.19 18.86 16.11
N TYR A 294 -18.90 19.11 15.97
CA TYR A 294 -17.97 18.34 15.14
C TYR A 294 -17.03 17.46 15.96
N ALA A 295 -17.39 17.14 17.21
CA ALA A 295 -16.59 16.25 18.04
C ALA A 295 -16.58 14.83 17.45
N LEU A 296 -15.39 14.25 17.33
CA LEU A 296 -15.17 12.88 16.89
C LEU A 296 -15.03 11.96 18.09
N LEU A 297 -15.64 10.78 18.00
CA LEU A 297 -15.47 9.68 18.95
C LEU A 297 -15.71 10.13 20.40
N SER A 298 -16.68 11.03 20.58
CA SER A 298 -16.92 11.79 21.81
C SER A 298 -17.89 11.11 22.77
N ALA A 299 -18.55 10.02 22.36
CA ALA A 299 -19.46 9.30 23.22
C ALA A 299 -18.75 8.78 24.48
N LYS A 300 -19.45 8.77 25.62
CA LYS A 300 -18.90 8.35 26.91
C LYS A 300 -18.38 6.90 26.91
N ASN A 301 -18.99 6.03 26.11
CA ASN A 301 -18.58 4.63 25.99
C ASN A 301 -17.40 4.41 25.03
N CYS A 302 -16.99 5.41 24.24
CA CYS A 302 -15.87 5.28 23.31
C CYS A 302 -14.54 5.21 24.07
N LYS A 303 -13.79 4.12 23.87
CA LYS A 303 -12.51 3.85 24.54
C LYS A 303 -11.27 4.10 23.66
N ILE A 304 -11.45 4.50 22.40
CA ILE A 304 -10.35 4.90 21.51
C ILE A 304 -9.52 6.01 22.18
N ASN A 305 -8.19 5.96 22.10
CA ASN A 305 -7.34 6.96 22.75
C ASN A 305 -7.69 8.38 22.26
N SER A 306 -7.86 9.34 23.18
CA SER A 306 -8.23 10.73 22.84
C SER A 306 -7.28 11.39 21.84
N ILE A 307 -6.00 11.04 21.85
CA ILE A 307 -4.98 11.53 20.90
C ILE A 307 -5.29 11.08 19.45
N GLU A 308 -5.99 9.96 19.28
CA GLU A 308 -6.40 9.43 17.98
C GLU A 308 -7.74 10.00 17.47
N ARG A 309 -8.51 10.68 18.33
CA ARG A 309 -9.87 11.16 18.03
C ARG A 309 -9.89 12.47 17.23
N ASN A 310 -9.21 12.48 16.08
CA ASN A 310 -9.14 13.64 15.20
C ASN A 310 -9.25 13.26 13.72
N ILE A 311 -9.62 14.24 12.88
CA ILE A 311 -9.85 14.02 11.44
C ILE A 311 -8.60 13.50 10.75
N LYS A 312 -7.40 14.01 11.08
CA LYS A 312 -6.13 13.55 10.49
C LYS A 312 -5.93 12.04 10.64
N LYS A 313 -6.07 11.54 11.87
CA LYS A 313 -5.91 10.12 12.19
C LYS A 313 -7.01 9.27 11.56
N LEU A 314 -8.26 9.72 11.64
CA LEU A 314 -9.40 9.05 11.00
C LEU A 314 -9.21 8.94 9.49
N THR A 315 -8.80 10.03 8.83
CA THR A 315 -8.54 10.09 7.39
C THR A 315 -7.41 9.15 6.98
N ALA A 316 -6.31 9.15 7.75
CA ALA A 316 -5.19 8.25 7.49
C ALA A 316 -5.64 6.78 7.53
N GLU A 317 -6.35 6.35 8.57
CA GLU A 317 -6.86 4.99 8.69
C GLU A 317 -7.86 4.64 7.57
N PHE A 318 -8.75 5.58 7.20
CA PHE A 318 -9.66 5.39 6.07
C PHE A 318 -8.94 5.19 4.73
N ASN A 319 -7.88 5.96 4.48
CA ASN A 319 -7.05 5.77 3.29
C ASN A 319 -6.33 4.41 3.29
N THR A 320 -5.91 3.91 4.46
CA THR A 320 -5.33 2.55 4.52
C THR A 320 -6.30 1.47 4.07
N ILE A 321 -7.59 1.58 4.42
CA ILE A 321 -8.60 0.59 4.01
C ILE A 321 -8.99 0.77 2.54
N ILE A 322 -9.00 2.00 2.01
CA ILE A 322 -9.21 2.27 0.58
C ILE A 322 -8.16 1.53 -0.25
N ASP A 323 -6.89 1.65 0.13
CA ASP A 323 -5.77 1.04 -0.59
C ASP A 323 -5.70 -0.48 -0.41
N ARG A 324 -5.91 -0.96 0.83
CA ARG A 324 -5.86 -2.39 1.19
C ARG A 324 -6.98 -3.18 0.52
N TYR A 325 -8.21 -2.69 0.60
CA TYR A 325 -9.40 -3.39 0.12
C TYR A 325 -9.86 -2.94 -1.27
N LYS A 326 -9.07 -2.08 -1.94
CA LYS A 326 -9.32 -1.63 -3.31
C LYS A 326 -10.66 -0.91 -3.50
N ILE A 327 -11.05 -0.09 -2.51
CA ILE A 327 -12.27 0.73 -2.50
C ILE A 327 -11.99 2.03 -3.28
N ASN A 328 -11.67 1.89 -4.55
CA ASN A 328 -10.99 2.92 -5.32
C ASN A 328 -11.97 3.93 -5.95
N LEU A 329 -13.21 3.55 -6.24
CA LEU A 329 -14.15 4.43 -6.95
C LEU A 329 -15.00 5.26 -5.98
N CYS A 330 -15.41 6.46 -6.42
CA CYS A 330 -16.29 7.34 -5.66
C CYS A 330 -17.53 6.61 -5.15
N ILE A 331 -18.17 5.81 -6.01
CA ILE A 331 -19.40 5.11 -5.65
C ILE A 331 -19.18 4.09 -4.52
N GLN A 332 -18.04 3.39 -4.53
CA GLN A 332 -17.69 2.45 -3.46
C GLN A 332 -17.44 3.18 -2.14
N LYS A 333 -16.75 4.32 -2.19
CA LYS A 333 -16.48 5.18 -1.02
C LYS A 333 -17.77 5.79 -0.45
N ILE A 334 -18.66 6.27 -1.32
CA ILE A 334 -19.97 6.81 -0.96
C ILE A 334 -20.81 5.74 -0.24
N HIS A 335 -20.93 4.55 -0.83
CA HIS A 335 -21.63 3.43 -0.20
C HIS A 335 -21.01 3.07 1.15
N LEU A 336 -19.68 2.85 1.22
CA LEU A 336 -19.01 2.50 2.47
C LEU A 336 -19.22 3.57 3.57
N ILE A 337 -18.94 4.84 3.26
CA ILE A 337 -19.01 5.93 4.24
C ILE A 337 -20.45 6.11 4.72
N SER A 338 -21.46 5.92 3.87
CA SER A 338 -22.87 6.00 4.29
C SER A 338 -23.22 5.00 5.37
N GLN A 339 -22.72 3.76 5.25
CA GLN A 339 -22.96 2.69 6.22
C GLN A 339 -22.15 2.94 7.49
N VAL A 340 -20.84 3.16 7.35
CA VAL A 340 -19.94 3.43 8.48
C VAL A 340 -20.41 4.63 9.31
N TYR A 341 -20.86 5.71 8.66
CA TYR A 341 -21.34 6.89 9.38
C TYR A 341 -22.56 6.56 10.24
N TRP A 342 -23.48 5.72 9.78
CA TRP A 342 -24.60 5.28 10.60
C TRP A 342 -24.16 4.33 11.73
N GLU A 343 -23.43 3.26 11.41
CA GLU A 343 -23.06 2.21 12.35
C GLU A 343 -22.10 2.68 13.46
N SER A 344 -21.30 3.72 13.21
CA SER A 344 -20.43 4.35 14.22
C SER A 344 -21.12 5.44 15.05
N ASP A 345 -22.45 5.51 14.99
CA ASP A 345 -23.24 6.58 15.58
C ASP A 345 -22.74 7.96 15.14
N ARG A 346 -22.62 8.16 13.83
CA ARG A 346 -22.08 9.36 13.18
C ARG A 346 -20.66 9.66 13.65
N PHE A 347 -19.79 8.66 13.69
CA PHE A 347 -18.44 8.71 14.24
C PHE A 347 -18.36 9.18 15.70
N ARG A 348 -19.40 8.97 16.52
CA ARG A 348 -19.35 9.27 17.96
C ARG A 348 -18.81 8.11 18.78
N THR A 349 -18.89 6.87 18.29
CA THR A 349 -18.37 5.70 19.00
C THR A 349 -18.02 4.53 18.07
N SER A 350 -17.30 3.57 18.61
CA SER A 350 -16.89 2.29 18.00
C SER A 350 -17.36 1.10 18.83
N LEU A 351 -18.21 1.35 19.83
CA LEU A 351 -18.72 0.36 20.76
C LEU A 351 -20.22 0.55 20.91
N GLU A 352 -20.98 -0.54 20.82
CA GLU A 352 -22.40 -0.52 21.09
C GLU A 352 -22.70 0.04 22.50
N TYR A 353 -23.79 0.80 22.61
CA TYR A 353 -24.23 1.38 23.88
C TYR A 353 -24.84 0.36 24.83
N GLY A 354 -25.56 -0.63 24.28
CA GLY A 354 -26.15 -1.73 25.04
C GLY A 354 -25.09 -2.53 25.80
N ASP A 355 -25.50 -3.11 26.94
CA ASP A 355 -24.62 -3.94 27.77
C ASP A 355 -24.19 -5.24 27.06
N GLY A 356 -24.95 -5.68 26.05
CA GLY A 356 -24.76 -6.92 25.29
C GLY A 356 -25.53 -8.11 25.84
N ASN A 357 -26.35 -7.92 26.89
CA ASN A 357 -27.11 -8.97 27.56
C ASN A 357 -28.07 -9.69 26.60
N ARG A 358 -28.58 -9.00 25.58
CA ARG A 358 -29.41 -9.61 24.53
C ARG A 358 -28.70 -10.69 23.72
N TYR A 359 -27.36 -10.71 23.70
CA TYR A 359 -26.54 -11.65 22.92
C TYR A 359 -26.01 -12.83 23.74
N GLU A 360 -26.42 -12.95 25.01
CA GLU A 360 -26.03 -14.08 25.86
C GLU A 360 -26.62 -15.41 25.33
N PRO A 361 -25.95 -16.55 25.57
CA PRO A 361 -26.52 -17.86 25.28
C PRO A 361 -27.87 -18.02 25.99
N GLY A 362 -28.82 -18.63 25.29
CA GLY A 362 -30.21 -18.78 25.77
C GLY A 362 -31.07 -17.50 25.71
N LYS A 363 -30.52 -16.33 25.38
CA LYS A 363 -31.29 -15.07 25.25
C LYS A 363 -31.54 -14.65 23.80
N HIS A 364 -30.65 -14.98 22.88
CA HIS A 364 -30.87 -14.82 21.44
C HIS A 364 -30.89 -16.18 20.74
N PRO A 365 -31.81 -16.45 19.80
CA PRO A 365 -31.87 -17.72 19.08
C PRO A 365 -30.58 -18.01 18.29
N GLU A 366 -29.85 -16.98 17.90
CA GLU A 366 -28.60 -17.09 17.14
C GLU A 366 -27.31 -16.98 17.99
N ALA A 367 -27.42 -16.85 19.33
CA ALA A 367 -26.25 -16.66 20.17
C ALA A 367 -25.27 -17.84 20.06
N GLU A 368 -25.77 -19.06 20.27
CA GLU A 368 -24.93 -20.26 20.28
C GLU A 368 -24.38 -20.59 18.90
N THR A 369 -25.18 -20.44 17.84
CA THR A 369 -24.75 -20.68 16.45
C THR A 369 -23.66 -19.69 16.01
N ASN A 370 -23.66 -18.47 16.55
CA ASN A 370 -22.60 -17.49 16.34
C ASN A 370 -21.48 -17.52 17.40
N GLY A 371 -21.45 -18.58 18.23
CA GLY A 371 -20.32 -18.90 19.11
C GLY A 371 -20.38 -18.27 20.50
N ASN A 372 -21.44 -17.54 20.85
CA ASN A 372 -21.68 -17.11 22.22
C ASN A 372 -22.26 -18.30 23.00
N THR A 373 -21.40 -19.03 23.69
CA THR A 373 -21.75 -20.31 24.36
C THR A 373 -21.50 -20.27 25.87
N VAL A 374 -20.95 -19.19 26.39
CA VAL A 374 -20.66 -19.00 27.82
C VAL A 374 -21.31 -17.71 28.30
N ILE A 375 -21.89 -17.73 29.49
CA ILE A 375 -22.43 -16.52 30.13
C ILE A 375 -21.32 -15.45 30.24
N GLY A 376 -21.62 -14.24 29.75
CA GLY A 376 -20.68 -13.13 29.58
C GLY A 376 -20.22 -12.95 28.13
N ASP A 377 -20.43 -13.93 27.24
CA ASP A 377 -20.09 -13.80 25.82
C ASP A 377 -20.92 -12.71 25.14
N GLY A 378 -22.17 -12.51 25.58
CA GLY A 378 -23.04 -11.47 25.03
C GLY A 378 -22.44 -10.07 25.23
N SER A 379 -22.05 -9.75 26.46
CA SER A 379 -21.37 -8.48 26.75
C SER A 379 -19.99 -8.37 26.08
N ARG A 380 -19.24 -9.47 26.05
CA ARG A 380 -17.89 -9.53 25.46
C ARG A 380 -17.91 -9.26 23.96
N TYR A 381 -18.82 -9.91 23.24
CA TYR A 381 -18.89 -9.91 21.77
C TYR A 381 -20.10 -9.12 21.21
N ARG A 382 -20.57 -8.11 21.95
CA ARG A 382 -21.48 -7.07 21.45
C ARG A 382 -20.86 -6.23 20.34
N GLY A 383 -21.62 -5.36 19.70
CA GLY A 383 -21.19 -4.57 18.53
C GLY A 383 -19.91 -3.76 18.75
N ARG A 384 -18.92 -3.97 17.86
CA ARG A 384 -17.60 -3.31 17.92
C ARG A 384 -17.08 -2.86 16.56
N GLY A 385 -16.31 -1.79 16.57
CA GLY A 385 -15.74 -1.18 15.37
C GLY A 385 -16.76 -0.34 14.60
N PHE A 386 -16.35 0.21 13.46
CA PHE A 386 -17.16 1.16 12.70
C PHE A 386 -18.26 0.53 11.85
N MET A 387 -18.33 -0.79 11.81
CA MET A 387 -19.45 -1.56 11.22
C MET A 387 -20.10 -2.49 12.26
N GLN A 388 -19.91 -2.21 13.56
CA GLN A 388 -20.56 -2.94 14.67
C GLN A 388 -20.50 -4.47 14.53
N LEU A 389 -19.30 -5.03 14.30
CA LEU A 389 -19.10 -6.47 14.26
C LEU A 389 -19.64 -7.09 15.54
N THR A 390 -20.61 -7.99 15.41
CA THR A 390 -21.30 -8.64 16.52
C THR A 390 -21.07 -10.15 16.44
N TRP A 391 -21.14 -10.80 17.60
CA TRP A 391 -20.91 -12.23 17.83
C TRP A 391 -19.45 -12.65 17.92
N ARG A 392 -19.22 -13.70 18.73
CA ARG A 392 -17.89 -14.29 18.93
C ARG A 392 -17.27 -14.74 17.62
N ASN A 393 -17.98 -15.53 16.82
CA ASN A 393 -17.41 -16.12 15.60
C ASN A 393 -16.94 -15.04 14.62
N THR A 394 -17.73 -13.99 14.40
CA THR A 394 -17.40 -12.87 13.51
C THR A 394 -16.19 -12.09 14.00
N GLN A 395 -16.17 -11.72 15.29
CA GLN A 395 -15.06 -10.94 15.85
C GLN A 395 -13.75 -11.73 15.88
N ILE A 396 -13.79 -13.02 16.25
CA ILE A 396 -12.62 -13.90 16.22
C ILE A 396 -12.11 -14.07 14.78
N LYS A 397 -13.01 -14.25 13.80
CA LYS A 397 -12.64 -14.35 12.38
C LYS A 397 -11.91 -13.10 11.90
N TYR A 398 -12.39 -11.91 12.27
CA TYR A 398 -11.70 -10.66 11.98
C TYR A 398 -10.34 -10.58 12.69
N LEU A 399 -10.24 -10.91 13.98
CA LEU A 399 -8.98 -10.82 14.72
C LEU A 399 -7.90 -11.74 14.14
N LYS A 400 -8.27 -12.95 13.71
CA LYS A 400 -7.35 -13.85 12.99
C LYS A 400 -6.93 -13.27 11.64
N TYR A 401 -7.86 -12.66 10.91
CA TYR A 401 -7.53 -11.95 9.67
C TYR A 401 -6.54 -10.80 9.97
N ALA A 402 -6.81 -10.00 10.99
CA ALA A 402 -5.99 -8.87 11.40
C ALA A 402 -4.57 -9.33 11.81
N GLN A 403 -4.46 -10.42 12.56
CA GLN A 403 -3.18 -11.01 12.97
C GLN A 403 -2.27 -11.36 11.78
N LYS A 404 -2.85 -11.87 10.67
CA LYS A 404 -2.09 -12.24 9.47
C LYS A 404 -1.75 -11.06 8.57
N ASN A 405 -2.61 -10.05 8.55
CA ASN A 405 -2.58 -9.02 7.50
C ASN A 405 -2.18 -7.63 8.01
N LEU A 406 -2.15 -7.42 9.33
CA LEU A 406 -1.77 -6.14 9.93
C LEU A 406 -0.47 -6.29 10.72
N SER A 407 0.50 -5.42 10.41
CA SER A 407 1.66 -5.20 11.28
C SER A 407 1.22 -4.32 12.46
N ASN A 408 0.87 -4.95 13.59
CA ASN A 408 0.34 -4.32 14.81
C ASN A 408 0.41 -5.24 16.05
N THR A 409 -0.42 -4.97 17.06
CA THR A 409 -0.48 -5.65 18.38
C THR A 409 -0.67 -7.17 18.32
N LEU A 410 -1.22 -7.73 17.23
CA LEU A 410 -1.44 -9.17 17.12
C LEU A 410 -0.28 -9.92 16.44
N VAL A 411 0.77 -9.22 15.99
CA VAL A 411 1.94 -9.86 15.36
C VAL A 411 2.60 -10.84 16.33
N GLY A 412 2.80 -12.08 15.89
CA GLY A 412 3.40 -13.14 16.72
C GLY A 412 2.43 -13.83 17.68
N VAL A 413 1.21 -13.30 17.86
CA VAL A 413 0.16 -13.97 18.65
C VAL A 413 -0.33 -15.21 17.87
N LYS A 414 -0.36 -16.37 18.53
CA LYS A 414 -0.87 -17.62 17.94
C LYS A 414 -2.39 -17.55 17.81
N GLU A 415 -2.97 -18.14 16.77
CA GLU A 415 -4.44 -18.13 16.58
C GLU A 415 -5.21 -18.71 17.78
N ILE A 416 -4.66 -19.74 18.44
CA ILE A 416 -5.25 -20.33 19.63
C ILE A 416 -5.37 -19.33 20.79
N GLU A 417 -4.43 -18.37 20.89
CA GLU A 417 -4.51 -17.31 21.90
C GLU A 417 -5.60 -16.29 21.54
N ILE A 418 -5.87 -16.04 20.26
CA ILE A 418 -6.95 -15.15 19.83
C ILE A 418 -8.31 -15.71 20.25
N GLU A 419 -8.49 -17.03 20.20
CA GLU A 419 -9.75 -17.69 20.53
C GLU A 419 -10.03 -17.78 22.04
N LYS A 420 -8.99 -17.73 22.88
CA LYS A 420 -9.14 -17.87 24.33
C LYS A 420 -9.92 -16.70 24.92
N ARG A 421 -11.02 -17.01 25.63
CA ARG A 421 -11.86 -16.03 26.35
C ARG A 421 -11.16 -15.32 27.49
N VAL A 422 -10.04 -15.85 27.99
CA VAL A 422 -9.21 -15.15 28.98
C VAL A 422 -8.50 -13.93 28.39
N ASN A 423 -8.38 -13.86 27.05
CA ASN A 423 -7.69 -12.77 26.35
C ASN A 423 -8.69 -11.76 25.79
N ASP A 424 -8.54 -10.48 26.14
CA ASP A 424 -9.47 -9.41 25.75
C ASP A 424 -9.22 -8.83 24.35
N TYR A 425 -8.68 -9.62 23.41
CA TYR A 425 -8.32 -9.12 22.07
C TYR A 425 -9.48 -8.51 21.27
N GLN A 426 -10.72 -8.93 21.54
CA GLN A 426 -11.89 -8.30 20.93
C GLN A 426 -11.96 -6.78 21.18
N THR A 427 -11.42 -6.31 22.33
CA THR A 427 -11.45 -4.89 22.68
C THR A 427 -10.63 -4.07 21.71
N LEU A 428 -9.64 -4.66 21.03
CA LEU A 428 -8.88 -3.98 19.98
C LEU A 428 -9.82 -3.41 18.90
N ILE A 429 -10.89 -4.14 18.55
CA ILE A 429 -11.86 -3.74 17.51
C ILE A 429 -12.57 -2.43 17.89
N SER A 430 -12.87 -2.21 19.18
CA SER A 430 -13.52 -0.98 19.65
C SER A 430 -12.56 0.08 20.17
N ASP A 431 -11.39 -0.29 20.67
CA ASP A 431 -10.55 0.59 21.50
C ASP A 431 -9.33 1.11 20.74
N LYS A 432 -9.07 0.58 19.54
CA LYS A 432 -7.98 1.03 18.66
C LYS A 432 -8.55 1.49 17.33
N LEU A 433 -8.36 2.77 17.01
CA LEU A 433 -8.93 3.40 15.81
C LEU A 433 -8.64 2.60 14.53
N ARG A 434 -7.40 2.13 14.37
CA ARG A 434 -6.98 1.31 13.23
C ARG A 434 -7.80 0.04 13.07
N TYR A 435 -8.04 -0.70 14.15
CA TYR A 435 -8.86 -1.93 14.08
C TYR A 435 -10.35 -1.61 13.90
N SER A 436 -10.84 -0.50 14.49
CA SER A 436 -12.22 -0.05 14.29
C SER A 436 -12.51 0.28 12.83
N VAL A 437 -11.58 0.93 12.13
CA VAL A 437 -11.71 1.26 10.70
C VAL A 437 -11.44 0.06 9.81
N ASP A 438 -10.38 -0.72 10.08
CA ASP A 438 -9.99 -1.88 9.28
C ASP A 438 -11.04 -2.98 9.33
N SER A 439 -11.66 -3.24 10.48
CA SER A 439 -12.79 -4.18 10.60
C SER A 439 -13.96 -3.81 9.69
N ALA A 440 -14.25 -2.52 9.50
CA ALA A 440 -15.26 -2.08 8.56
C ALA A 440 -14.86 -2.35 7.10
N GLY A 441 -13.60 -2.09 6.74
CA GLY A 441 -13.08 -2.41 5.40
C GLY A 441 -13.06 -3.92 5.10
N TRP A 442 -12.66 -4.72 6.08
CA TRP A 442 -12.69 -6.19 6.04
C TRP A 442 -14.11 -6.70 5.85
N PHE A 443 -15.05 -6.22 6.67
CA PHE A 443 -16.45 -6.62 6.54
C PHE A 443 -16.99 -6.24 5.16
N TRP A 444 -16.76 -5.01 4.74
CA TRP A 444 -17.22 -4.50 3.44
C TRP A 444 -16.71 -5.32 2.24
N SER A 445 -15.48 -5.80 2.30
CA SER A 445 -14.78 -6.32 1.11
C SER A 445 -14.51 -7.82 1.16
N ILE A 446 -14.79 -8.48 2.28
CA ILE A 446 -14.49 -9.90 2.47
C ILE A 446 -15.68 -10.61 3.12
N GLU A 447 -16.18 -10.14 4.26
CA GLU A 447 -17.19 -10.88 5.03
C GLU A 447 -18.63 -10.64 4.58
N GLY A 448 -19.00 -9.37 4.46
CA GLY A 448 -20.33 -8.93 4.07
C GLY A 448 -20.60 -9.31 2.62
N LYS A 449 -21.38 -10.36 2.42
CA LYS A 449 -21.75 -10.89 1.10
C LYS A 449 -23.27 -10.96 0.97
N ALA A 450 -23.75 -10.81 -0.25
CA ALA A 450 -25.15 -11.10 -0.56
C ALA A 450 -25.38 -12.62 -0.54
N ASP A 451 -25.83 -13.12 0.61
CA ASP A 451 -26.39 -14.45 0.75
C ASP A 451 -27.87 -14.36 1.18
N PHE A 452 -28.72 -15.07 0.45
CA PHE A 452 -30.17 -14.97 0.62
C PHE A 452 -30.74 -16.32 1.03
N GLN A 453 -31.40 -16.41 2.18
CA GLN A 453 -32.01 -17.68 2.61
C GLN A 453 -33.15 -18.13 1.67
N LYS A 454 -34.04 -17.21 1.29
CA LYS A 454 -35.22 -17.52 0.45
C LYS A 454 -34.83 -17.73 -1.02
N LYS A 455 -35.27 -18.86 -1.60
CA LYS A 455 -35.02 -19.22 -3.02
C LYS A 455 -35.46 -18.12 -4.01
N GLN A 456 -36.60 -17.47 -3.75
CA GLN A 456 -37.09 -16.36 -4.59
C GLN A 456 -36.14 -15.16 -4.60
N ASN A 457 -35.52 -14.83 -3.46
CA ASN A 457 -34.53 -13.75 -3.37
C ASN A 457 -33.22 -14.14 -4.07
N LYS A 458 -32.79 -15.41 -3.98
CA LYS A 458 -31.65 -15.91 -4.76
C LYS A 458 -31.87 -15.73 -6.26
N LEU A 459 -33.10 -15.97 -6.74
CA LEU A 459 -33.45 -15.78 -8.15
C LEU A 459 -33.52 -14.29 -8.53
N LYS A 460 -34.21 -13.48 -7.72
CA LYS A 460 -34.38 -12.04 -7.94
C LYS A 460 -33.05 -11.27 -7.95
N TYR A 461 -32.12 -11.65 -7.08
CA TYR A 461 -30.83 -10.97 -6.90
C TYR A 461 -29.65 -11.83 -7.35
N LYS A 462 -29.88 -12.69 -8.36
CA LYS A 462 -28.87 -13.64 -8.86
C LYS A 462 -27.55 -12.98 -9.26
N GLU A 463 -27.59 -11.76 -9.79
CA GLU A 463 -26.40 -11.05 -10.27
C GLU A 463 -25.46 -10.56 -9.14
N ILE A 464 -25.99 -10.39 -7.93
CA ILE A 464 -25.20 -10.01 -6.75
C ILE A 464 -24.95 -11.16 -5.80
N LEU A 465 -25.57 -12.32 -6.01
CA LEU A 465 -25.43 -13.48 -5.13
C LEU A 465 -23.94 -13.88 -4.97
N GLY A 466 -23.49 -13.98 -3.73
CA GLY A 466 -22.11 -14.31 -3.36
C GLY A 466 -21.11 -13.16 -3.50
N LYS A 467 -21.50 -12.00 -4.07
CA LYS A 467 -20.65 -10.81 -4.15
C LYS A 467 -20.53 -10.13 -2.80
N THR A 468 -19.38 -9.54 -2.55
CA THR A 468 -19.08 -8.70 -1.39
C THR A 468 -19.80 -7.35 -1.49
N LEU A 469 -20.03 -6.66 -0.38
CA LEU A 469 -20.61 -5.30 -0.39
C LEU A 469 -19.80 -4.34 -1.25
N ASN A 470 -18.47 -4.47 -1.25
CA ASN A 470 -17.58 -3.70 -2.11
C ASN A 470 -17.85 -3.92 -3.61
N GLU A 471 -18.09 -5.16 -4.04
CA GLU A 471 -18.45 -5.47 -5.42
C GLU A 471 -19.89 -5.02 -5.75
N ILE A 472 -20.83 -5.17 -4.82
CA ILE A 472 -22.23 -4.76 -5.00
C ILE A 472 -22.32 -3.23 -5.13
N SER A 473 -21.46 -2.48 -4.43
CA SER A 473 -21.44 -1.02 -4.50
C SER A 473 -21.10 -0.47 -5.90
N LEU A 474 -20.49 -1.29 -6.78
CA LEU A 474 -20.23 -0.91 -8.17
C LEU A 474 -21.49 -0.82 -9.03
N PHE A 475 -22.60 -1.39 -8.57
CA PHE A 475 -23.89 -1.31 -9.26
C PHE A 475 -24.61 0.03 -9.04
N GLY A 476 -23.94 1.02 -8.44
CA GLY A 476 -24.50 2.36 -8.27
C GLY A 476 -25.72 2.35 -7.36
N ASP A 477 -26.80 2.96 -7.83
CA ASP A 477 -28.03 3.14 -7.05
C ASP A 477 -28.87 1.85 -6.97
N LYS A 478 -28.71 0.94 -7.94
CA LYS A 478 -29.57 -0.25 -8.12
C LYS A 478 -29.71 -1.11 -6.86
N TYR A 479 -28.64 -1.20 -6.07
CA TYR A 479 -28.58 -2.06 -4.88
C TYR A 479 -28.33 -1.30 -3.57
N GLN A 480 -28.50 0.02 -3.56
CA GLN A 480 -28.25 0.84 -2.37
C GLN A 480 -29.05 0.35 -1.15
N GLU A 481 -30.35 0.14 -1.32
CA GLU A 481 -31.20 -0.35 -0.23
C GLU A 481 -30.83 -1.76 0.21
N ARG A 482 -30.41 -2.59 -0.76
CA ARG A 482 -30.05 -3.97 -0.52
C ARG A 482 -28.75 -4.09 0.27
N ILE A 483 -27.77 -3.23 -0.02
CA ILE A 483 -26.54 -3.07 0.75
C ILE A 483 -26.89 -2.80 2.22
N SER A 484 -27.79 -1.85 2.49
CA SER A 484 -28.21 -1.53 3.87
C SER A 484 -28.84 -2.72 4.60
N ILE A 485 -29.65 -3.52 3.89
CA ILE A 485 -30.26 -4.73 4.47
C ILE A 485 -29.19 -5.80 4.76
N ILE A 486 -28.17 -5.94 3.91
CA ILE A 486 -27.08 -6.91 4.13
C ILE A 486 -26.22 -6.48 5.33
N VAL A 487 -26.00 -5.18 5.52
CA VAL A 487 -25.21 -4.65 6.65
C VAL A 487 -25.89 -4.92 8.00
N ASN A 488 -27.19 -4.63 8.12
CA ASN A 488 -27.90 -4.73 9.42
C ASN A 488 -28.75 -6.00 9.59
N GLY A 489 -28.93 -6.82 8.55
CA GLY A 489 -29.86 -7.96 8.58
C GLY A 489 -31.34 -7.57 8.59
N GLY A 490 -31.68 -6.28 8.47
CA GLY A 490 -33.04 -5.74 8.56
C GLY A 490 -33.19 -4.33 7.97
N SER A 491 -34.36 -3.70 8.14
CA SER A 491 -34.67 -2.35 7.62
C SER A 491 -34.32 -1.20 8.57
N GLU A 492 -33.95 -1.48 9.81
CA GLU A 492 -33.61 -0.47 10.81
C GLU A 492 -32.39 0.36 10.34
N GLY A 493 -32.49 1.69 10.43
CA GLY A 493 -31.47 2.64 9.97
C GLY A 493 -31.36 2.82 8.45
N LYS A 494 -32.24 2.19 7.67
CA LYS A 494 -32.18 2.22 6.19
C LYS A 494 -32.43 3.63 5.65
N GLU A 495 -33.41 4.34 6.19
CA GLU A 495 -33.76 5.69 5.72
C GLU A 495 -32.60 6.66 5.90
N GLU A 496 -31.95 6.61 7.07
CA GLU A 496 -30.81 7.45 7.39
C GLU A 496 -29.59 7.10 6.53
N ARG A 497 -29.31 5.82 6.32
CA ARG A 497 -28.24 5.39 5.39
C ARG A 497 -28.51 5.84 3.96
N THR A 498 -29.77 5.81 3.50
CA THR A 498 -30.18 6.35 2.19
C THR A 498 -30.02 7.88 2.12
N LYS A 499 -30.34 8.59 3.20
CA LYS A 499 -30.11 10.03 3.30
C LYS A 499 -28.61 10.36 3.21
N TYR A 500 -27.75 9.68 3.98
CA TYR A 500 -26.31 9.92 3.93
C TYR A 500 -25.70 9.54 2.58
N TYR A 501 -26.18 8.46 1.96
CA TYR A 501 -25.80 8.10 0.60
C TYR A 501 -26.09 9.25 -0.39
N SER A 502 -27.30 9.80 -0.34
CA SER A 502 -27.70 10.94 -1.16
C SER A 502 -26.85 12.19 -0.90
N GLU A 503 -26.59 12.52 0.37
CA GLU A 503 -25.72 13.64 0.73
C GLU A 503 -24.27 13.43 0.27
N LEU A 504 -23.73 12.23 0.43
CA LEU A 504 -22.41 11.87 -0.06
C LEU A 504 -22.31 11.96 -1.58
N LYS A 505 -23.35 11.58 -2.34
CA LYS A 505 -23.38 11.80 -3.81
C LYS A 505 -23.26 13.30 -4.15
N LYS A 506 -23.90 14.19 -3.39
CA LYS A 506 -23.76 15.65 -3.55
C LYS A 506 -22.36 16.13 -3.18
N ILE A 507 -21.83 15.71 -2.02
CA ILE A 507 -20.50 16.10 -1.53
C ILE A 507 -19.40 15.65 -2.50
N PHE A 508 -19.51 14.44 -3.04
CA PHE A 508 -18.57 13.87 -4.01
C PHE A 508 -18.77 14.43 -5.43
N ASN A 509 -19.81 15.25 -5.63
CA ASN A 509 -20.23 15.74 -6.94
C ASN A 509 -20.34 14.59 -7.95
N TYR A 510 -20.98 13.50 -7.53
CA TYR A 510 -20.90 12.21 -8.20
C TYR A 510 -21.47 12.24 -9.62
N THR A 511 -22.45 13.11 -9.90
CA THR A 511 -22.99 13.32 -11.25
C THR A 511 -21.92 13.79 -12.25
N LYS A 512 -20.88 14.51 -11.79
CA LYS A 512 -19.73 14.96 -12.59
C LYS A 512 -18.50 14.07 -12.42
N CYS A 513 -18.63 12.93 -11.74
CA CYS A 513 -17.55 11.97 -11.61
C CYS A 513 -17.30 11.30 -12.97
N ILE A 514 -16.05 11.32 -13.44
CA ILE A 514 -15.65 10.71 -14.73
C ILE A 514 -15.86 9.18 -14.78
N ASN A 515 -16.02 8.55 -13.61
CA ASN A 515 -16.30 7.12 -13.48
C ASN A 515 -17.74 6.86 -13.00
N ASN A 516 -18.63 7.87 -13.10
CA ASN A 516 -20.04 7.64 -12.85
C ASN A 516 -20.59 6.76 -13.97
N LEU A 517 -20.92 5.51 -13.62
CA LEU A 517 -21.51 4.53 -14.55
C LEU A 517 -22.94 4.91 -14.96
N GLU A 518 -23.54 5.91 -14.31
CA GLU A 518 -24.82 6.50 -14.65
C GLU A 518 -24.61 7.91 -15.24
N ILE A 519 -24.31 8.02 -16.54
CA ILE A 519 -24.74 9.08 -17.48
C ILE A 519 -24.09 8.79 -18.85
N SER A 520 -24.90 8.18 -19.73
CA SER A 520 -25.12 8.71 -21.07
C SER A 520 -26.63 8.66 -21.34
N LYS A 521 -27.39 9.36 -20.50
CA LYS A 521 -28.76 9.75 -20.85
C LYS A 521 -28.67 11.15 -21.45
N ASP A 522 -28.38 11.20 -22.74
CA ASP A 522 -28.92 12.26 -23.58
C ASP A 522 -29.05 11.78 -25.03
N LYS A 523 -30.30 11.43 -25.34
CA LYS A 523 -31.01 11.36 -26.63
C LYS A 523 -31.93 10.14 -26.66
N THR A 524 -33.21 10.50 -26.77
CA THR A 524 -34.41 9.69 -26.83
C THR A 524 -34.41 8.70 -27.98
N GLU A 525 -34.62 7.42 -27.67
CA GLU A 525 -35.47 6.49 -28.42
C GLU A 525 -35.82 5.32 -27.48
N PRO A 526 -37.04 4.75 -27.54
CA PRO A 526 -37.44 3.67 -26.63
C PRO A 526 -36.66 2.40 -26.98
N ILE A 527 -35.81 1.94 -26.06
CA ILE A 527 -35.08 0.68 -26.21
C ILE A 527 -36.08 -0.47 -25.92
N PRO A 528 -36.28 -1.42 -26.86
CA PRO A 528 -37.25 -2.49 -26.71
C PRO A 528 -36.90 -3.46 -25.57
N ASP A 529 -37.93 -4.13 -25.05
CA ASP A 529 -37.85 -5.24 -24.09
C ASP A 529 -37.07 -6.45 -24.64
N ASN A 530 -35.75 -6.35 -24.76
CA ASN A 530 -34.82 -7.49 -24.70
C ASN A 530 -33.36 -7.02 -24.56
N VAL A 531 -32.89 -6.80 -23.33
CA VAL A 531 -31.43 -6.78 -23.04
C VAL A 531 -31.16 -7.53 -21.74
N GLN A 532 -31.33 -8.85 -21.77
CA GLN A 532 -30.51 -9.73 -20.94
C GLN A 532 -29.25 -10.06 -21.73
N ASN A 533 -28.11 -9.46 -21.40
CA ASN A 533 -26.79 -10.11 -21.44
C ASN A 533 -25.70 -9.18 -20.89
N ILE A 534 -25.37 -9.37 -19.62
CA ILE A 534 -24.15 -8.82 -19.03
C ILE A 534 -23.00 -9.74 -19.45
N ALA A 535 -22.09 -9.25 -20.28
CA ALA A 535 -20.86 -9.97 -20.63
C ALA A 535 -19.91 -10.03 -19.42
N TYR A 536 -19.45 -11.23 -19.04
CA TYR A 536 -18.44 -11.43 -18.00
C TYR A 536 -17.06 -11.65 -18.63
N ILE A 537 -16.00 -11.11 -18.01
CA ILE A 537 -14.63 -11.50 -18.32
C ILE A 537 -14.15 -12.43 -17.21
N THR A 538 -13.81 -13.67 -17.55
CA THR A 538 -13.41 -14.70 -16.60
C THR A 538 -11.96 -15.13 -16.87
N PHE A 539 -11.14 -15.21 -15.83
CA PHE A 539 -9.81 -15.83 -15.95
C PHE A 539 -9.93 -17.35 -15.78
N ASP A 540 -9.21 -18.10 -16.60
CA ASP A 540 -9.09 -19.54 -16.41
C ASP A 540 -8.51 -19.85 -15.00
N LYS A 541 -9.01 -20.93 -14.39
CA LYS A 541 -8.62 -21.36 -13.04
C LYS A 541 -7.11 -21.62 -12.90
N ASN A 542 -6.43 -21.92 -14.01
CA ASN A 542 -5.00 -22.20 -14.03
C ASN A 542 -4.12 -20.94 -14.08
N ILE A 543 -4.73 -19.74 -14.13
CA ILE A 543 -4.00 -18.47 -14.07
C ILE A 543 -3.85 -18.06 -12.60
N SER A 544 -2.62 -17.89 -12.13
CA SER A 544 -2.32 -17.42 -10.77
C SER A 544 -2.75 -15.97 -10.55
N ASP A 545 -2.99 -15.57 -9.30
CA ASP A 545 -3.45 -14.20 -8.99
C ASP A 545 -2.42 -13.13 -9.38
N GLU A 546 -1.12 -13.42 -9.26
CA GLU A 546 -0.03 -12.59 -9.80
C GLU A 546 -0.22 -12.29 -11.28
N ARG A 547 -0.60 -13.31 -12.07
CA ARG A 547 -0.80 -13.20 -13.52
C ARG A 547 -2.11 -12.50 -13.90
N LYS A 548 -3.12 -12.52 -13.01
CA LYS A 548 -4.37 -11.76 -13.19
C LYS A 548 -4.14 -10.26 -12.97
N ILE A 549 -3.35 -9.90 -11.95
CA ILE A 549 -3.07 -8.51 -11.56
C ILE A 549 -2.38 -7.72 -12.69
N ILE A 550 -1.61 -8.41 -13.54
CA ILE A 550 -0.89 -7.79 -14.67
C ILE A 550 -1.86 -7.31 -15.77
N VAL A 551 -3.05 -7.90 -15.88
CA VAL A 551 -4.05 -7.46 -16.85
C VAL A 551 -4.69 -6.18 -16.34
N SER A 552 -4.42 -5.07 -17.02
CA SER A 552 -4.88 -3.76 -16.59
C SER A 552 -6.40 -3.63 -16.68
N LYS A 553 -6.94 -2.68 -15.93
CA LYS A 553 -8.35 -2.29 -16.04
C LYS A 553 -8.70 -1.78 -17.45
N LYS A 554 -7.77 -1.11 -18.13
CA LYS A 554 -7.95 -0.62 -19.51
C LYS A 554 -8.22 -1.81 -20.44
N THR A 555 -7.40 -2.85 -20.35
CA THR A 555 -7.58 -4.10 -21.09
C THR A 555 -8.93 -4.74 -20.79
N LEU A 556 -9.27 -4.94 -19.51
CA LEU A 556 -10.55 -5.55 -19.13
C LEU A 556 -11.77 -4.78 -19.65
N ASN A 557 -11.72 -3.44 -19.65
CA ASN A 557 -12.78 -2.59 -20.19
C ASN A 557 -12.93 -2.72 -21.70
N ILE A 558 -11.81 -2.78 -22.44
CA ILE A 558 -11.80 -2.97 -23.89
C ILE A 558 -12.44 -4.32 -24.23
N LEU A 559 -12.07 -5.39 -23.53
CA LEU A 559 -12.65 -6.72 -23.73
C LEU A 559 -14.14 -6.76 -23.41
N ASN A 560 -14.56 -6.17 -22.29
CA ASN A 560 -15.97 -6.13 -21.90
C ASN A 560 -16.82 -5.36 -22.92
N THR A 561 -16.29 -4.25 -23.45
CA THR A 561 -16.96 -3.46 -24.49
C THR A 561 -17.15 -4.27 -25.77
N ALA A 562 -16.09 -4.96 -26.22
CA ALA A 562 -16.17 -5.83 -27.40
C ALA A 562 -17.14 -7.00 -27.18
N ALA A 563 -17.14 -7.61 -25.99
CA ALA A 563 -18.01 -8.73 -25.63
C ALA A 563 -19.49 -8.35 -25.64
N ARG A 564 -19.84 -7.18 -25.11
CA ARG A 564 -21.22 -6.67 -25.14
C ARG A 564 -21.67 -6.39 -26.57
N ALA A 565 -20.83 -5.72 -27.36
CA ALA A 565 -21.13 -5.40 -28.76
C ALA A 565 -21.26 -6.64 -29.65
N SER A 566 -20.74 -7.80 -29.22
CA SER A 566 -20.85 -9.07 -29.93
C SER A 566 -21.93 -10.00 -29.37
N ASN A 567 -22.71 -9.59 -28.37
CA ASN A 567 -23.62 -10.46 -27.61
C ASN A 567 -22.94 -11.69 -26.98
N SER A 568 -21.65 -11.58 -26.65
CA SER A 568 -20.90 -12.61 -25.93
C SER A 568 -21.23 -12.52 -24.44
N THR A 569 -21.65 -13.62 -23.81
CA THR A 569 -22.09 -13.58 -22.40
C THR A 569 -20.95 -13.86 -21.41
N ASN A 570 -19.89 -14.55 -21.84
CA ASN A 570 -18.68 -14.73 -21.06
C ASN A 570 -17.44 -14.85 -21.99
N VAL A 571 -16.35 -14.19 -21.62
CA VAL A 571 -15.09 -14.23 -22.36
C VAL A 571 -14.01 -14.77 -21.42
N PHE A 572 -13.43 -15.91 -21.79
CA PHE A 572 -12.41 -16.58 -20.98
C PHE A 572 -11.00 -16.16 -21.42
N ILE A 573 -10.27 -15.51 -20.51
CA ILE A 573 -8.83 -15.31 -20.64
C ILE A 573 -8.14 -16.61 -20.24
N THR A 574 -7.50 -17.28 -21.19
CA THR A 574 -6.84 -18.58 -21.00
C THR A 574 -5.35 -18.45 -20.74
N SER A 575 -4.74 -17.32 -21.12
CA SER A 575 -3.35 -17.03 -20.83
C SER A 575 -3.09 -15.52 -20.72
N THR A 576 -2.04 -15.15 -20.00
CA THR A 576 -1.54 -13.77 -19.89
C THR A 576 -0.04 -13.72 -20.13
N ILE A 577 0.51 -12.52 -20.31
CA ILE A 577 1.94 -12.27 -20.41
C ILE A 577 2.73 -12.85 -19.20
N ARG A 578 3.96 -13.31 -19.41
CA ARG A 578 4.82 -14.04 -18.46
C ARG A 578 6.27 -13.59 -18.54
N SER A 579 6.87 -13.21 -17.41
CA SER A 579 8.28 -12.79 -17.36
C SER A 579 9.20 -13.84 -17.95
N THR A 580 10.38 -13.42 -18.43
CA THR A 580 11.38 -14.35 -18.97
C THR A 580 11.74 -15.44 -17.97
N ARG A 581 11.79 -15.09 -16.67
CA ARG A 581 12.00 -16.03 -15.58
C ARG A 581 10.85 -17.04 -15.43
N ARG A 582 9.59 -16.58 -15.44
CA ARG A 582 8.42 -17.47 -15.39
C ARG A 582 8.31 -18.35 -16.64
N GLN A 583 8.71 -17.83 -17.80
CA GLN A 583 8.82 -18.60 -19.03
C GLN A 583 9.90 -19.69 -18.91
N ALA A 584 11.05 -19.37 -18.32
CA ALA A 584 12.13 -20.31 -18.06
C ALA A 584 11.68 -21.45 -17.13
N GLU A 585 10.99 -21.11 -16.03
CA GLU A 585 10.40 -22.08 -15.10
C GLU A 585 9.42 -23.03 -15.81
N ALA A 586 8.52 -22.47 -16.63
CA ALA A 586 7.55 -23.26 -17.38
C ALA A 586 8.23 -24.21 -18.39
N MET A 587 9.27 -23.73 -19.09
CA MET A 587 10.03 -24.56 -20.04
C MET A 587 10.82 -25.66 -19.32
N TYR A 588 11.46 -25.35 -18.19
CA TYR A 588 12.12 -26.35 -17.34
C TYR A 588 11.14 -27.44 -16.89
N THR A 589 9.98 -27.06 -16.35
CA THR A 589 8.98 -28.01 -15.85
C THR A 589 8.38 -28.86 -16.97
N ASN A 590 8.18 -28.32 -18.17
CA ASN A 590 7.68 -29.10 -19.29
C ASN A 590 8.67 -30.18 -19.74
N GLU A 591 9.95 -29.82 -19.85
CA GLU A 591 11.00 -30.78 -20.22
C GLU A 591 11.25 -31.82 -19.13
N GLU A 592 11.18 -31.43 -17.85
CA GLU A 592 11.33 -32.37 -16.72
C GLU A 592 10.19 -33.41 -16.68
N ASN A 593 9.00 -33.04 -17.16
CA ASN A 593 7.85 -33.93 -17.25
C ASN A 593 7.70 -34.62 -18.62
N SER A 594 8.74 -34.62 -19.45
CA SER A 594 8.77 -35.25 -20.79
C SER A 594 7.64 -34.78 -21.73
N LYS A 595 7.11 -33.57 -21.53
CA LYS A 595 6.17 -32.94 -22.47
C LYS A 595 6.99 -32.28 -23.56
N HIS A 596 7.41 -33.05 -24.56
CA HIS A 596 8.21 -32.57 -25.69
C HIS A 596 7.38 -31.67 -26.61
N ILE A 597 7.38 -30.37 -26.30
CA ILE A 597 6.76 -29.36 -27.14
C ILE A 597 7.73 -29.07 -28.30
N SER A 598 7.24 -29.09 -29.54
CA SER A 598 8.02 -28.66 -30.70
C SER A 598 8.18 -27.14 -30.65
N TYR A 599 9.41 -26.66 -30.43
CA TYR A 599 9.72 -25.24 -30.38
C TYR A 599 10.33 -24.75 -31.70
N LYS A 600 10.00 -23.51 -32.09
CA LYS A 600 10.73 -22.79 -33.15
C LYS A 600 12.18 -22.53 -32.71
N ALA A 601 13.06 -22.17 -33.66
CA ALA A 601 14.50 -22.01 -33.42
C ALA A 601 14.90 -21.24 -32.13
N PRO A 602 14.26 -20.11 -31.75
CA PRO A 602 14.58 -19.42 -30.49
C PRO A 602 14.26 -20.26 -29.25
N GLY A 603 13.14 -20.99 -29.25
CA GLY A 603 12.79 -21.89 -28.15
C GLY A 603 13.71 -23.12 -28.11
N GLN A 604 14.12 -23.63 -29.28
CA GLN A 604 15.07 -24.75 -29.35
C GLN A 604 16.44 -24.39 -28.75
N ALA A 605 16.91 -23.15 -28.97
CA ALA A 605 18.15 -22.65 -28.35
C ALA A 605 18.07 -22.70 -26.81
N VAL A 606 16.93 -22.31 -26.25
CA VAL A 606 16.67 -22.36 -24.80
C VAL A 606 16.62 -23.80 -24.28
N ILE A 607 15.99 -24.72 -25.02
CA ILE A 607 15.96 -26.15 -24.66
C ILE A 607 17.37 -26.76 -24.69
N ASN A 608 18.24 -26.33 -25.60
CA ASN A 608 19.62 -26.81 -25.64
C ASN A 608 20.39 -26.39 -24.37
N VAL A 609 20.12 -25.19 -23.83
CA VAL A 609 20.69 -24.72 -22.55
C VAL A 609 20.21 -25.60 -21.38
N TYR A 610 18.92 -25.97 -21.37
CA TYR A 610 18.39 -26.92 -20.39
C TYR A 610 19.10 -28.29 -20.47
N LYS A 611 19.19 -28.88 -21.68
CA LYS A 611 19.84 -30.19 -21.92
C LYS A 611 21.31 -30.18 -21.48
N GLU A 612 22.03 -29.10 -21.81
CA GLU A 612 23.42 -28.91 -21.43
C GLU A 612 23.59 -28.78 -19.90
N GLY A 613 22.70 -28.04 -19.24
CA GLY A 613 22.69 -27.92 -17.79
C GLY A 613 22.43 -29.25 -17.07
N LYS A 614 21.51 -30.08 -17.60
CA LYS A 614 21.30 -31.46 -17.12
C LYS A 614 22.53 -32.34 -17.33
N ARG A 615 23.16 -32.29 -18.51
CA ARG A 615 24.40 -33.04 -18.82
C ARG A 615 25.54 -32.67 -17.86
N LYS A 616 25.65 -31.40 -17.51
CA LYS A 616 26.62 -30.85 -16.53
C LYS A 616 26.22 -31.03 -15.07
N LYS A 617 25.09 -31.68 -14.78
CA LYS A 617 24.55 -31.89 -13.41
C LYS A 617 24.42 -30.59 -12.60
N LEU A 618 24.06 -29.48 -13.25
CA LEU A 618 23.81 -28.21 -12.56
C LEU A 618 22.55 -28.29 -11.70
N SER A 619 22.48 -27.42 -10.67
CA SER A 619 21.27 -27.31 -9.85
C SER A 619 20.09 -26.78 -10.67
N LYS A 620 18.87 -27.17 -10.29
CA LYS A 620 17.62 -26.68 -10.92
C LYS A 620 17.61 -25.16 -11.07
N GLU A 621 18.02 -24.45 -10.02
CA GLU A 621 18.04 -22.99 -10.01
C GLU A 621 19.05 -22.41 -11.01
N MET A 622 20.24 -22.99 -11.11
CA MET A 622 21.23 -22.57 -12.11
C MET A 622 20.76 -22.85 -13.53
N ILE A 623 20.08 -23.97 -13.77
CA ILE A 623 19.51 -24.28 -15.09
C ILE A 623 18.44 -23.26 -15.46
N ILE A 624 17.52 -22.93 -14.54
CA ILE A 624 16.47 -21.95 -14.80
C ILE A 624 17.07 -20.56 -15.05
N ASN A 625 18.11 -20.15 -14.30
CA ASN A 625 18.82 -18.90 -14.54
C ASN A 625 19.50 -18.86 -15.92
N ASN A 626 20.15 -19.95 -16.33
CA ASN A 626 20.77 -20.03 -17.65
C ASN A 626 19.75 -19.98 -18.79
N VAL A 627 18.61 -20.67 -18.60
CA VAL A 627 17.46 -20.65 -19.51
C VAL A 627 16.88 -19.23 -19.59
N ASP A 628 16.68 -18.55 -18.47
CA ASP A 628 16.22 -17.14 -18.42
C ASP A 628 17.17 -16.19 -19.16
N MET A 629 18.49 -16.34 -18.95
CA MET A 629 19.50 -15.56 -19.67
C MET A 629 19.45 -15.79 -21.18
N GLU A 630 19.28 -17.03 -21.62
CA GLU A 630 19.15 -17.33 -23.05
C GLU A 630 17.85 -16.76 -23.62
N ILE A 631 16.74 -16.80 -22.88
CA ILE A 631 15.48 -16.15 -23.29
C ILE A 631 15.69 -14.65 -23.50
N LYS A 632 16.36 -13.97 -22.55
CA LYS A 632 16.70 -12.54 -22.65
C LYS A 632 17.61 -12.26 -23.84
N LYS A 633 18.59 -13.14 -24.10
CA LYS A 633 19.51 -13.03 -25.25
C LYS A 633 18.77 -13.17 -26.59
N GLN A 634 17.88 -14.16 -26.73
CA GLN A 634 17.05 -14.30 -27.92
C GLN A 634 16.20 -13.04 -28.15
N TYR A 635 15.62 -12.49 -27.08
CA TYR A 635 14.84 -11.26 -27.17
C TYR A 635 15.65 -10.06 -27.66
N LYS A 636 16.88 -9.86 -27.13
CA LYS A 636 17.79 -8.79 -27.60
C LYS A 636 18.12 -8.91 -29.09
N ASN A 637 18.12 -10.12 -29.64
CA ASN A 637 18.32 -10.38 -31.07
C ASN A 637 17.02 -10.26 -31.89
N GLY A 638 15.96 -9.66 -31.33
CA GLY A 638 14.66 -9.49 -31.98
C GLY A 638 13.83 -10.77 -32.08
N LYS A 639 14.20 -11.85 -31.39
CA LYS A 639 13.54 -13.16 -31.48
C LYS A 639 12.80 -13.48 -30.19
N ARG A 640 11.51 -13.83 -30.27
CA ARG A 640 10.72 -14.27 -29.11
C ARG A 640 10.67 -15.79 -29.00
N VAL A 641 10.83 -16.29 -27.78
CA VAL A 641 10.69 -17.72 -27.44
C VAL A 641 9.22 -18.13 -27.25
N SER A 642 8.36 -17.14 -26.96
CA SER A 642 6.90 -17.27 -26.84
C SER A 642 6.28 -15.90 -27.08
N LEU A 643 5.08 -15.84 -27.67
CA LEU A 643 4.33 -14.59 -27.84
C LEU A 643 3.98 -13.94 -26.50
N HIS A 644 3.84 -14.74 -25.43
CA HIS A 644 3.54 -14.27 -24.07
C HIS A 644 4.78 -13.96 -23.25
N CYS A 645 5.98 -14.08 -23.81
CA CYS A 645 7.22 -13.85 -23.09
C CYS A 645 7.86 -12.55 -23.57
N VAL A 646 7.94 -11.56 -22.68
CA VAL A 646 8.69 -10.32 -22.86
C VAL A 646 9.51 -10.02 -21.60
N PRO A 647 10.58 -9.21 -21.70
CA PRO A 647 11.34 -8.70 -20.55
C PRO A 647 10.48 -7.85 -19.60
N ASP A 648 10.89 -7.80 -18.33
CA ASP A 648 10.14 -7.16 -17.23
C ASP A 648 9.82 -5.66 -17.48
N GLU A 649 10.65 -4.98 -18.27
CA GLU A 649 10.50 -3.57 -18.66
C GLU A 649 9.34 -3.33 -19.64
N GLU A 650 9.01 -4.33 -20.47
CA GLU A 650 7.98 -4.22 -21.51
C GLU A 650 6.56 -4.53 -21.01
N TYR A 651 6.42 -5.10 -19.81
CA TYR A 651 5.12 -5.39 -19.16
C TYR A 651 4.23 -4.17 -18.99
N LYS A 652 4.82 -2.99 -18.84
CA LYS A 652 4.10 -1.75 -18.55
C LYS A 652 3.49 -1.11 -19.80
N LYS A 653 3.94 -1.51 -20.99
CA LYS A 653 3.57 -0.87 -22.27
C LYS A 653 2.51 -1.67 -23.04
N LEU A 654 2.43 -2.98 -22.82
CA LEU A 654 1.59 -3.87 -23.61
C LEU A 654 1.04 -5.03 -22.76
N ASN A 655 -0.29 -5.22 -22.75
CA ASN A 655 -0.90 -6.44 -22.22
C ASN A 655 -1.09 -7.43 -23.36
N ILE A 656 -0.53 -8.63 -23.19
CA ILE A 656 -0.66 -9.75 -24.11
C ILE A 656 -1.48 -10.84 -23.43
N ILE A 657 -2.59 -11.23 -24.05
CA ILE A 657 -3.54 -12.20 -23.50
C ILE A 657 -4.03 -13.15 -24.58
N ASP A 658 -4.36 -14.38 -24.17
CA ASP A 658 -5.11 -15.32 -25.01
C ASP A 658 -6.54 -15.44 -24.51
N ILE A 659 -7.47 -15.43 -25.45
CA ILE A 659 -8.90 -15.54 -25.19
C ILE A 659 -9.43 -16.80 -25.90
N SER A 660 -10.17 -17.61 -25.17
CA SER A 660 -10.83 -18.77 -25.78
C SER A 660 -11.89 -18.33 -26.79
N TYR A 661 -11.85 -18.88 -28.01
CA TYR A 661 -12.90 -18.70 -29.01
C TYR A 661 -14.02 -19.74 -28.93
N THR A 662 -13.88 -20.73 -28.04
CA THR A 662 -14.84 -21.83 -27.87
C THR A 662 -15.54 -21.82 -26.52
N ARG A 663 -14.90 -21.26 -25.47
CA ARG A 663 -15.44 -21.22 -24.11
C ARG A 663 -16.10 -19.89 -23.81
N GLY A 664 -17.24 -19.96 -23.13
CA GLY A 664 -17.91 -18.79 -22.54
C GLY A 664 -19.11 -18.25 -23.31
N ASN A 665 -19.69 -18.97 -24.27
CA ASN A 665 -20.76 -18.43 -25.12
C ASN A 665 -20.32 -17.10 -25.75
N ILE A 666 -19.16 -17.18 -26.39
CA ILE A 666 -18.51 -16.08 -27.10
C ILE A 666 -18.92 -16.14 -28.57
N ASN A 667 -19.45 -15.03 -29.10
CA ASN A 667 -19.60 -14.86 -30.54
C ASN A 667 -18.24 -14.41 -31.09
N ALA A 668 -17.35 -15.37 -31.33
CA ALA A 668 -15.92 -15.11 -31.51
C ALA A 668 -15.61 -14.23 -32.73
N GLU A 669 -16.30 -14.42 -33.86
CA GLU A 669 -16.15 -13.58 -35.04
C GLU A 669 -16.51 -12.12 -34.73
N GLN A 670 -17.71 -11.89 -34.19
CA GLN A 670 -18.20 -10.54 -33.93
C GLN A 670 -17.45 -9.88 -32.77
N PHE A 671 -16.95 -10.68 -31.83
CA PHE A 671 -16.07 -10.23 -30.76
C PHE A 671 -14.76 -9.69 -31.32
N ILE A 672 -14.09 -10.44 -32.22
CA ILE A 672 -12.84 -10.01 -32.86
C ILE A 672 -13.07 -8.74 -33.69
N ILE A 673 -14.15 -8.68 -34.47
CA ILE A 673 -14.51 -7.50 -35.27
C ILE A 673 -14.67 -6.28 -34.36
N ASN A 674 -15.41 -6.39 -33.25
CA ASN A 674 -15.60 -5.26 -32.35
C ASN A 674 -14.34 -4.89 -31.56
N LEU A 675 -13.53 -5.88 -31.19
CA LEU A 675 -12.25 -5.67 -30.50
C LEU A 675 -11.25 -4.93 -31.41
N SER A 676 -11.18 -5.32 -32.68
CA SER A 676 -10.28 -4.74 -33.68
C SER A 676 -10.51 -3.24 -33.94
N LYS A 677 -11.72 -2.74 -33.68
CA LYS A 677 -12.08 -1.32 -33.83
C LYS A 677 -11.43 -0.41 -32.79
N ASN A 678 -10.94 -0.94 -31.67
CA ASN A 678 -10.33 -0.12 -30.62
C ASN A 678 -8.89 0.24 -31.00
N MET A 679 -8.57 1.54 -31.01
CA MET A 679 -7.23 2.04 -31.39
C MET A 679 -6.07 1.55 -30.51
N ASN A 680 -6.36 1.11 -29.28
CA ASN A 680 -5.34 0.57 -28.38
C ASN A 680 -5.06 -0.92 -28.65
N VAL A 681 -5.89 -1.61 -29.43
CA VAL A 681 -5.65 -3.01 -29.81
C VAL A 681 -4.63 -3.01 -30.96
N ALA A 682 -3.40 -3.34 -30.62
CA ALA A 682 -2.27 -3.31 -31.54
C ALA A 682 -2.35 -4.46 -32.55
N GLN A 683 -2.65 -5.67 -32.07
CA GLN A 683 -2.71 -6.86 -32.90
C GLN A 683 -3.69 -7.89 -32.32
N ILE A 684 -4.39 -8.58 -33.22
CA ILE A 684 -5.16 -9.80 -32.94
C ILE A 684 -4.64 -10.91 -33.86
N ILE A 685 -4.29 -12.07 -33.32
CA ILE A 685 -4.05 -13.28 -34.10
C ILE A 685 -5.14 -14.28 -33.73
N GLN A 686 -5.80 -14.86 -34.72
CA GLN A 686 -7.02 -15.63 -34.48
C GLN A 686 -7.08 -16.91 -35.34
N PRO A 687 -7.62 -18.03 -34.81
CA PRO A 687 -7.63 -19.32 -35.51
C PRO A 687 -8.93 -19.67 -36.25
N ILE A 688 -9.95 -18.80 -36.21
CA ILE A 688 -11.25 -19.00 -36.85
C ILE A 688 -11.08 -18.85 -38.37
N SER A 689 -11.52 -19.87 -39.13
CA SER A 689 -11.37 -19.98 -40.59
C SER A 689 -12.04 -18.87 -41.41
N LYS A 690 -12.85 -18.03 -40.77
CA LYS A 690 -13.56 -16.95 -41.43
C LYS A 690 -12.66 -15.74 -41.63
N LYS A 691 -12.66 -15.20 -42.85
CA LYS A 691 -11.78 -14.08 -43.25
C LYS A 691 -12.26 -12.77 -42.64
N ILE A 692 -11.53 -12.27 -41.65
CA ILE A 692 -11.72 -10.96 -41.01
C ILE A 692 -10.72 -9.98 -41.64
N THR A 693 -11.19 -8.88 -42.23
CA THR A 693 -10.40 -8.01 -43.12
C THR A 693 -9.73 -6.82 -42.44
N GLN A 694 -9.93 -6.65 -41.12
CA GLN A 694 -9.37 -5.53 -40.36
C GLN A 694 -7.83 -5.60 -40.30
N LYS A 695 -7.18 -4.44 -40.50
CA LYS A 695 -5.72 -4.32 -40.66
C LYS A 695 -4.89 -4.87 -39.50
N ASN A 696 -5.42 -4.82 -38.27
CA ASN A 696 -4.76 -5.34 -37.07
C ASN A 696 -5.12 -6.80 -36.74
N VAL A 697 -5.82 -7.51 -37.63
CA VAL A 697 -6.22 -8.92 -37.44
C VAL A 697 -5.44 -9.81 -38.41
N LYS A 698 -4.81 -10.87 -37.88
CA LYS A 698 -4.10 -11.90 -38.64
C LYS A 698 -4.74 -13.26 -38.42
N TYR A 699 -4.87 -14.04 -39.48
CA TYR A 699 -5.35 -15.42 -39.41
C TYR A 699 -4.17 -16.38 -39.30
N ASP A 700 -4.21 -17.29 -38.32
CA ASP A 700 -3.22 -18.36 -38.15
C ASP A 700 -3.91 -19.60 -37.57
N THR A 701 -3.98 -20.68 -38.36
CA THR A 701 -4.59 -21.96 -37.94
C THR A 701 -3.79 -22.69 -36.86
N GLY A 702 -2.53 -22.30 -36.64
CA GLY A 702 -1.67 -22.85 -35.60
C GLY A 702 -1.96 -22.29 -34.21
N GLU A 703 -2.77 -21.22 -34.08
CA GLU A 703 -3.11 -20.63 -32.79
C GLU A 703 -4.21 -21.42 -32.07
N ALA A 704 -4.03 -21.67 -30.76
CA ALA A 704 -5.00 -22.39 -29.94
C ALA A 704 -6.08 -21.48 -29.32
N ALA A 705 -5.92 -20.16 -29.47
CA ALA A 705 -6.77 -19.14 -28.86
C ALA A 705 -6.73 -17.84 -29.69
N ILE A 706 -7.62 -16.89 -29.38
CA ILE A 706 -7.54 -15.52 -29.92
C ILE A 706 -6.47 -14.79 -29.12
N HIS A 707 -5.32 -14.59 -29.74
CA HIS A 707 -4.22 -13.83 -29.20
C HIS A 707 -4.47 -12.34 -29.37
N VAL A 708 -4.34 -11.55 -28.30
CA VAL A 708 -4.61 -10.11 -28.33
C VAL A 708 -3.48 -9.34 -27.64
N GLU A 709 -2.96 -8.33 -28.35
CA GLU A 709 -2.01 -7.36 -27.82
C GLU A 709 -2.67 -5.98 -27.67
N ILE A 710 -2.70 -5.44 -26.45
CA ILE A 710 -3.35 -4.15 -26.13
C ILE A 710 -2.32 -3.19 -25.53
N LYS A 711 -2.18 -2.01 -26.16
CA LYS A 711 -1.33 -0.91 -25.68
C LYS A 711 -1.88 -0.33 -24.39
N GLN A 712 -1.02 -0.22 -23.38
CA GLN A 712 -1.39 0.27 -22.05
C GLN A 712 -1.39 1.78 -21.97
#